data_AF-A0A289GIG5-F1
#
_entry.id   AF-A0A289GIG5-F1
#
_cell.length_a   1.000
_cell.length_b   1.000
_cell.length_c   1.000
_cell.angle_alpha   90.00
_cell.angle_beta   90.00
_cell.angle_gamma   90.00
#
_symmetry.space_group_name_H-M   'P 1'
#
loop_
_entity.id
_entity.type
_entity.pdbx_description
1 polymer ?
#
loop_
_entity_poly.entity_id
_entity_poly.type
_entity_poly.pdbx_seq_one_letter_code
_entity_poly.pdbx_strand_id
1 'polypeptide(L)'
;MATLNFTLKVDGLAEDVFVVRDYQGQESLSDTRQVNGEPCYGFRYHIELASRQSTLSAMDVVDKNAQLAVIRNGQVVQYVHGIVRHFGIGDTGHSHTHYSLTLVPALERLSLRHNSRIFQLKTVPEILSVLLEEMGISDYAFSLKRECAQREFCVQYRETDLDFLHRLAAEEGLVYHFVHQAGKHTLFFSDDSQSLSKLDSPVPWNALSGGVADTPYVSKWAQHTQSHVAQSQLADYSFKKPAYSFSQNARGTEMNYQQPNYEHFDFPGRFKDDVSGKAFNQIRLEYLRREAHTAQGASNEPRLRAGTKFDLIDHLDPRFNRDWVVVSIVHTGSQPQALEESGGSGATTYSNHFTVIPAHVTWRATPQPKPQVDGPCMAKVVGPDGEEIFCDEHGRVKLHFPWDRESEGNELSSCWVRVSQGWAGGQYGMMAIPRIGHEVIVSFLHGDPDQPIVTGRTYHATNTSPYVLPDHKTKTVLRTQTHQGEGFNELSFEDQAGQELVYVHAQKDMQVKVENSHHARINYDQSVSIGHDEMHVVANDRKLTVDGSQSQVTKGNYLSDTQGDKHESIGGDLARKIAGAIGVSADGDITIKSGSKITLQVGGSFVVIDASGVAIDGGTILIKSGGSPGSLALPSSAEVLEAAASAGSAFVANCPEMS
;
A
#
# COMPACT_ATOMS: atom_id res chain seq x y z
N MET A 1 -16.99 -49.09 41.75
CA MET A 1 -17.37 -47.73 41.32
C MET A 1 -16.10 -46.99 40.96
N ALA A 2 -16.08 -46.33 39.80
CA ALA A 2 -14.93 -45.52 39.42
C ALA A 2 -14.73 -44.38 40.44
N THR A 3 -13.51 -44.20 40.93
CA THR A 3 -13.17 -43.07 41.80
C THR A 3 -12.78 -41.87 40.93
N LEU A 4 -13.31 -40.70 41.25
CA LEU A 4 -13.07 -39.46 40.52
C LEU A 4 -12.63 -38.38 41.51
N ASN A 5 -11.55 -37.67 41.18
CA ASN A 5 -11.01 -36.57 41.98
C ASN A 5 -10.46 -35.47 41.05
N PHE A 6 -10.58 -34.21 41.49
CA PHE A 6 -10.04 -33.03 40.81
C PHE A 6 -9.05 -32.31 41.71
N THR A 7 -7.91 -31.95 41.16
CA THR A 7 -6.86 -31.20 41.88
C THR A 7 -6.42 -30.00 41.07
N LEU A 8 -6.07 -28.90 41.75
CA LEU A 8 -5.55 -27.69 41.11
C LEU A 8 -4.19 -27.35 41.72
N LYS A 9 -3.19 -27.16 40.85
CA LYS A 9 -1.87 -26.63 41.22
C LYS A 9 -1.71 -25.23 40.67
N VAL A 10 -1.14 -24.31 41.45
CA VAL A 10 -0.80 -22.95 41.03
C VAL A 10 0.68 -22.71 41.30
N ASP A 11 1.40 -22.13 40.33
CA ASP A 11 2.83 -21.87 40.46
C ASP A 11 3.15 -21.00 41.67
N GLY A 12 4.12 -21.43 42.48
CA GLY A 12 4.54 -20.75 43.71
C GLY A 12 3.68 -21.02 44.95
N LEU A 13 2.62 -21.84 44.84
CA LEU A 13 1.84 -22.35 45.98
C LEU A 13 2.07 -23.85 46.17
N ALA A 14 1.91 -24.34 47.40
CA ALA A 14 1.95 -25.78 47.67
C ALA A 14 0.70 -26.48 47.08
N GLU A 15 0.83 -27.76 46.74
CA GLU A 15 -0.21 -28.52 46.01
C GLU A 15 -1.50 -28.74 46.80
N ASP A 16 -1.44 -28.63 48.12
CA ASP A 16 -2.55 -28.81 49.06
C ASP A 16 -3.25 -27.49 49.44
N VAL A 17 -2.80 -26.35 48.90
CA VAL A 17 -3.35 -25.03 49.23
C VAL A 17 -4.79 -24.90 48.74
N PHE A 18 -5.09 -25.37 47.54
CA PHE A 18 -6.42 -25.25 46.95
C PHE A 18 -7.09 -26.61 46.79
N VAL A 19 -8.33 -26.68 47.27
CA VAL A 19 -9.23 -27.81 47.07
C VAL A 19 -10.28 -27.42 46.03
N VAL A 20 -10.40 -28.21 44.96
CA VAL A 20 -11.41 -27.99 43.91
C VAL A 20 -12.77 -28.43 44.40
N ARG A 21 -13.75 -27.54 44.34
CA ARG A 21 -15.15 -27.83 44.68
C ARG A 21 -15.96 -28.11 43.43
N ASP A 22 -15.93 -27.18 42.50
CA ASP A 22 -16.69 -27.24 41.26
C ASP A 22 -15.88 -26.57 40.15
N TYR A 23 -16.08 -27.00 38.90
CA TYR A 23 -15.57 -26.25 37.76
C TYR A 23 -16.49 -26.37 36.55
N GLN A 24 -16.51 -25.30 35.77
CA GLN A 24 -17.12 -25.25 34.45
C GLN A 24 -16.05 -24.81 33.44
N GLY A 25 -15.71 -25.71 32.53
CA GLY A 25 -14.75 -25.45 31.46
C GLY A 25 -15.45 -25.36 30.12
N GLN A 26 -15.14 -24.37 29.31
CA GLN A 26 -15.50 -24.36 27.89
C GLN A 26 -14.22 -24.45 27.07
N GLU A 27 -14.21 -25.33 26.07
CA GLU A 27 -13.16 -25.42 25.06
C GLU A 27 -13.77 -25.26 23.66
N SER A 28 -12.99 -24.70 22.74
CA SER A 28 -13.37 -24.48 21.34
C SER A 28 -12.18 -24.67 20.41
N LEU A 29 -12.48 -25.09 19.17
CA LEU A 29 -11.53 -25.00 18.07
C LEU A 29 -11.46 -23.53 17.66
N SER A 30 -10.31 -22.90 17.84
CA SER A 30 -10.12 -21.44 17.79
C SER A 30 -11.00 -20.68 18.80
N ASP A 31 -11.36 -19.43 18.48
CA ASP A 31 -12.18 -18.56 19.31
C ASP A 31 -13.68 -18.87 19.20
N THR A 32 -14.38 -18.68 20.30
CA THR A 32 -15.84 -18.69 20.35
C THR A 32 -16.35 -17.75 21.45
N ARG A 33 -17.67 -17.60 21.54
CA ARG A 33 -18.33 -16.93 22.67
C ARG A 33 -19.08 -17.96 23.52
N GLN A 34 -18.94 -17.83 24.83
CA GLN A 34 -19.73 -18.56 25.81
C GLN A 34 -21.20 -18.11 25.77
N VAL A 35 -22.09 -18.91 26.36
CA VAL A 35 -23.53 -18.60 26.44
C VAL A 35 -23.79 -17.30 27.22
N ASN A 36 -22.94 -16.98 28.21
CA ASN A 36 -23.00 -15.73 28.98
C ASN A 36 -22.39 -14.51 28.24
N GLY A 37 -21.89 -14.70 27.01
CA GLY A 37 -21.27 -13.66 26.19
C GLY A 37 -19.76 -13.48 26.36
N GLU A 38 -19.13 -14.16 27.33
CA GLU A 38 -17.68 -14.11 27.54
C GLU A 38 -16.92 -14.75 26.39
N PRO A 39 -15.75 -14.22 26.00
CA PRO A 39 -14.93 -14.84 24.96
C PRO A 39 -14.21 -16.08 25.48
N CYS A 40 -14.05 -17.08 24.62
CA CYS A 40 -13.25 -18.27 24.86
C CYS A 40 -12.26 -18.45 23.72
N TYR A 41 -10.97 -18.32 24.00
CA TYR A 41 -9.90 -18.37 23.01
C TYR A 41 -9.23 -19.74 23.01
N GLY A 42 -10.01 -20.79 22.71
CA GLY A 42 -9.60 -22.19 22.77
C GLY A 42 -9.99 -22.88 24.07
N PHE A 43 -9.74 -22.28 25.23
CA PHE A 43 -10.34 -22.73 26.49
C PHE A 43 -10.55 -21.61 27.52
N ARG A 44 -11.53 -21.79 28.41
CA ARG A 44 -11.80 -20.94 29.57
C ARG A 44 -12.46 -21.77 30.67
N TYR A 45 -11.83 -21.85 31.84
CA TYR A 45 -12.31 -22.64 32.96
C TYR A 45 -12.56 -21.76 34.17
N HIS A 46 -13.79 -21.73 34.64
CA HIS A 46 -14.16 -21.14 35.93
C HIS A 46 -14.08 -22.23 36.98
N ILE A 47 -13.27 -22.01 38.01
CA ILE A 47 -12.96 -23.01 39.03
C ILE A 47 -13.30 -22.42 40.39
N GLU A 48 -14.20 -23.09 41.11
CA GLU A 48 -14.56 -22.78 42.48
C GLU A 48 -13.69 -23.61 43.43
N LEU A 49 -13.07 -22.93 44.37
CA LEU A 49 -12.00 -23.43 45.22
C LEU A 49 -12.31 -23.18 46.69
N ALA A 50 -11.66 -23.95 47.54
CA ALA A 50 -11.58 -23.68 48.97
C ALA A 50 -10.15 -23.84 49.47
N SER A 51 -9.76 -23.02 50.43
CA SER A 51 -8.47 -23.15 51.12
C SER A 51 -8.64 -22.95 52.62
N ARG A 52 -7.81 -23.60 53.42
CA ARG A 52 -7.66 -23.30 54.86
C ARG A 52 -6.90 -22.00 55.10
N GLN A 53 -6.18 -21.50 54.09
CA GLN A 53 -5.49 -20.22 54.16
C GLN A 53 -6.45 -19.10 53.73
N SER A 54 -6.72 -18.16 54.63
CA SER A 54 -7.56 -16.99 54.35
C SER A 54 -6.78 -15.78 53.83
N THR A 55 -5.46 -15.89 53.73
CA THR A 55 -4.53 -14.78 53.42
C THR A 55 -4.10 -14.72 51.95
N LEU A 56 -4.57 -15.65 51.11
CA LEU A 56 -4.20 -15.71 49.69
C LEU A 56 -4.68 -14.46 48.96
N SER A 57 -3.76 -13.84 48.20
CA SER A 57 -4.01 -12.58 47.52
C SER A 57 -3.87 -12.72 46.00
N ALA A 58 -4.27 -11.68 45.27
CA ALA A 58 -4.08 -11.63 43.82
C ALA A 58 -2.61 -11.74 43.40
N MET A 59 -1.66 -11.25 44.22
CA MET A 59 -0.21 -11.38 43.94
C MET A 59 0.26 -12.83 43.94
N ASP A 60 -0.45 -13.69 44.66
CA ASP A 60 -0.10 -15.10 44.80
C ASP A 60 -0.61 -15.95 43.64
N VAL A 61 -1.59 -15.46 42.87
CA VAL A 61 -2.37 -16.28 41.94
C VAL A 61 -2.49 -15.68 40.53
N VAL A 62 -2.80 -14.39 40.39
CA VAL A 62 -3.09 -13.77 39.08
C VAL A 62 -1.84 -13.73 38.21
N ASP A 63 -2.02 -14.01 36.91
CA ASP A 63 -0.98 -14.10 35.88
C ASP A 63 0.10 -15.18 36.12
N LYS A 64 -0.11 -16.06 37.10
CA LYS A 64 0.68 -17.28 37.30
C LYS A 64 0.10 -18.45 36.51
N ASN A 65 0.94 -19.45 36.21
CA ASN A 65 0.43 -20.68 35.63
C ASN A 65 -0.34 -21.49 36.68
N ALA A 66 -1.37 -22.18 36.20
CA ALA A 66 -2.11 -23.15 37.00
C ALA A 66 -2.50 -24.36 36.17
N GLN A 67 -2.68 -25.49 36.84
CA GLN A 67 -2.97 -26.78 36.24
C GLN A 67 -4.09 -27.49 37.00
N LEU A 68 -5.24 -27.64 36.34
CA LEU A 68 -6.32 -28.53 36.78
C LEU A 68 -6.03 -29.94 36.26
N ALA A 69 -6.12 -30.94 37.14
CA ALA A 69 -6.00 -32.34 36.77
C ALA A 69 -7.28 -33.10 37.12
N VAL A 70 -7.79 -33.89 36.17
CA VAL A 70 -8.90 -34.81 36.37
C VAL A 70 -8.32 -36.21 36.56
N ILE A 71 -8.60 -36.82 37.70
CA ILE A 71 -8.08 -38.12 38.10
C ILE A 71 -9.22 -39.12 38.14
N ARG A 72 -9.13 -40.19 37.37
CA ARG A 72 -10.08 -41.30 37.37
C ARG A 72 -9.35 -42.59 37.72
N ASN A 73 -9.86 -43.33 38.70
CA ASN A 73 -9.26 -44.59 39.19
C ASN A 73 -7.77 -44.44 39.57
N GLY A 74 -7.39 -43.31 40.16
CA GLY A 74 -6.02 -43.01 40.55
C GLY A 74 -5.06 -42.61 39.41
N GLN A 75 -5.55 -42.55 38.16
CA GLN A 75 -4.77 -42.11 37.00
C GLN A 75 -5.25 -40.75 36.51
N VAL A 76 -4.33 -39.87 36.14
CA VAL A 76 -4.70 -38.59 35.52
C VAL A 76 -5.15 -38.84 34.09
N VAL A 77 -6.38 -38.46 33.79
CA VAL A 77 -7.02 -38.65 32.48
C VAL A 77 -7.12 -37.34 31.68
N GLN A 78 -6.99 -36.18 32.34
CA GLN A 78 -7.05 -34.87 31.69
C GLN A 78 -6.19 -33.86 32.47
N TYR A 79 -5.41 -33.05 31.75
CA TYR A 79 -4.74 -31.86 32.28
C TYR A 79 -5.28 -30.60 31.61
N VAL A 80 -5.57 -29.55 32.37
CA VAL A 80 -5.85 -28.22 31.82
C VAL A 80 -4.83 -27.28 32.42
N HIS A 81 -3.80 -26.98 31.64
CA HIS A 81 -2.73 -26.06 31.99
C HIS A 81 -3.00 -24.71 31.33
N GLY A 82 -2.90 -23.62 32.08
CA GLY A 82 -3.18 -22.25 31.60
C GLY A 82 -2.57 -21.21 32.53
N ILE A 83 -2.94 -19.95 32.30
CA ILE A 83 -2.64 -18.81 33.16
C ILE A 83 -3.90 -18.35 33.89
N VAL A 84 -3.76 -17.85 35.11
CA VAL A 84 -4.92 -17.34 35.86
C VAL A 84 -5.23 -15.90 35.44
N ARG A 85 -6.39 -15.71 34.81
CA ARG A 85 -6.89 -14.42 34.32
C ARG A 85 -7.59 -13.60 35.39
N HIS A 86 -8.30 -14.27 36.27
CA HIS A 86 -9.13 -13.68 37.30
C HIS A 86 -9.02 -14.51 38.57
N PHE A 87 -9.01 -13.83 39.72
CA PHE A 87 -9.03 -14.44 41.05
C PHE A 87 -10.03 -13.68 41.92
N GLY A 88 -10.98 -14.40 42.50
CA GLY A 88 -12.00 -13.88 43.39
C GLY A 88 -11.84 -14.48 44.79
N ILE A 89 -12.09 -13.66 45.81
CA ILE A 89 -12.16 -14.08 47.21
C ILE A 89 -13.63 -14.00 47.62
N GLY A 90 -14.20 -15.14 47.98
CA GLY A 90 -15.59 -15.27 48.42
C GLY A 90 -15.73 -15.33 49.93
N ASP A 91 -16.82 -15.92 50.40
CA ASP A 91 -17.12 -16.04 51.82
C ASP A 91 -16.08 -16.86 52.58
N THR A 92 -15.76 -16.41 53.80
CA THR A 92 -14.93 -17.15 54.74
C THR A 92 -15.82 -17.94 55.69
N GLY A 93 -15.81 -19.27 55.56
CA GLY A 93 -16.50 -20.18 56.48
C GLY A 93 -15.70 -20.46 57.75
N HIS A 94 -16.15 -21.43 58.56
CA HIS A 94 -15.53 -21.76 59.85
C HIS A 94 -14.12 -22.38 59.71
N SER A 95 -13.89 -23.19 58.67
CA SER A 95 -12.63 -23.91 58.45
C SER A 95 -11.96 -23.60 57.11
N HIS A 96 -12.69 -23.03 56.14
CA HIS A 96 -12.20 -22.75 54.79
C HIS A 96 -12.69 -21.40 54.29
N THR A 97 -11.85 -20.71 53.53
CA THR A 97 -12.20 -19.55 52.71
C THR A 97 -12.49 -20.00 51.29
N HIS A 98 -13.58 -19.51 50.70
CA HIS A 98 -13.92 -19.78 49.30
C HIS A 98 -13.18 -18.84 48.38
N TYR A 99 -12.67 -19.39 47.28
CA TYR A 99 -11.98 -18.67 46.24
C TYR A 99 -12.54 -19.08 44.88
N SER A 100 -12.45 -18.21 43.89
CA SER A 100 -12.73 -18.55 42.51
C SER A 100 -11.59 -18.11 41.62
N LEU A 101 -11.33 -18.83 40.55
CA LEU A 101 -10.41 -18.37 39.52
C LEU A 101 -10.87 -18.70 38.12
N THR A 102 -10.40 -17.90 37.16
CA THR A 102 -10.60 -18.16 35.73
C THR A 102 -9.26 -18.53 35.10
N LEU A 103 -9.17 -19.77 34.63
CA LEU A 103 -8.00 -20.33 33.93
C LEU A 103 -8.20 -20.22 32.42
N VAL A 104 -7.23 -19.60 31.74
CA VAL A 104 -7.27 -19.30 30.29
C VAL A 104 -5.92 -19.66 29.63
N PRO A 105 -5.82 -19.79 28.30
CA PRO A 105 -4.53 -19.97 27.65
C PRO A 105 -3.65 -18.73 27.74
N ALA A 106 -2.34 -18.93 27.66
CA ALA A 106 -1.38 -17.82 27.59
C ALA A 106 -1.66 -16.88 26.40
N LEU A 107 -2.24 -17.42 25.32
CA LEU A 107 -2.73 -16.67 24.15
C LEU A 107 -3.62 -15.48 24.54
N GLU A 108 -4.43 -15.57 25.60
CA GLU A 108 -5.33 -14.48 25.99
C GLU A 108 -4.57 -13.19 26.40
N ARG A 109 -3.27 -13.26 26.75
CA ARG A 109 -2.45 -12.06 27.01
C ARG A 109 -2.41 -11.08 25.83
N LEU A 110 -2.51 -11.59 24.60
CA LEU A 110 -2.55 -10.77 23.39
C LEU A 110 -3.78 -9.83 23.36
N SER A 111 -4.85 -10.14 24.10
CA SER A 111 -6.02 -9.25 24.22
C SER A 111 -5.74 -7.97 25.02
N LEU A 112 -4.65 -7.93 25.78
CA LEU A 112 -4.27 -6.80 26.62
C LEU A 112 -3.41 -5.76 25.92
N ARG A 113 -2.86 -6.08 24.74
CA ARG A 113 -2.04 -5.17 23.95
C ARG A 113 -2.79 -4.72 22.70
N HIS A 114 -2.70 -3.43 22.42
CA HIS A 114 -3.37 -2.77 21.30
C HIS A 114 -2.35 -1.91 20.54
N ASN A 115 -2.29 -2.05 19.21
CA ASN A 115 -1.18 -1.49 18.44
C ASN A 115 -1.58 -0.98 17.05
N SER A 116 -0.68 -0.19 16.46
CA SER A 116 -0.66 0.17 15.04
C SER A 116 0.77 0.00 14.51
N ARG A 117 1.00 -0.99 13.65
CA ARG A 117 2.34 -1.32 13.12
C ARG A 117 2.29 -2.07 11.80
N ILE A 118 3.45 -2.17 11.16
CA ILE A 118 3.58 -2.68 9.79
C ILE A 118 4.48 -3.92 9.78
N PHE A 119 4.01 -4.99 9.15
CA PHE A 119 4.78 -6.17 8.79
C PHE A 119 5.02 -6.20 7.29
N GLN A 120 6.27 -6.40 6.89
CA GLN A 120 6.67 -6.47 5.48
C GLN A 120 7.44 -7.73 5.19
N LEU A 121 7.21 -8.30 4.01
CA LEU A 121 7.91 -9.48 3.52
C LEU A 121 7.89 -10.64 4.53
N LYS A 122 6.73 -10.87 5.15
CA LYS A 122 6.50 -11.97 6.08
C LYS A 122 5.27 -12.76 5.68
N THR A 123 5.33 -14.07 5.87
CA THR A 123 4.17 -14.97 5.81
C THR A 123 3.33 -14.80 7.08
N VAL A 124 2.06 -15.22 7.03
CA VAL A 124 1.21 -15.15 8.23
C VAL A 124 1.77 -15.96 9.40
N PRO A 125 2.25 -17.21 9.25
CA PRO A 125 2.87 -17.95 10.36
C PRO A 125 4.05 -17.21 11.01
N GLU A 126 4.87 -16.50 10.23
CA GLU A 126 5.97 -15.68 10.77
C GLU A 126 5.44 -14.48 11.56
N ILE A 127 4.39 -13.81 11.07
CA ILE A 127 3.75 -12.70 11.78
C ILE A 127 3.15 -13.20 13.10
N LEU A 128 2.43 -14.33 13.07
CA LEU A 128 1.84 -14.92 14.27
C LEU A 128 2.92 -15.33 15.29
N SER A 129 4.04 -15.85 14.82
CA SER A 129 5.19 -16.19 15.68
C SER A 129 5.72 -14.96 16.41
N VAL A 130 5.92 -13.84 15.70
CA VAL A 130 6.36 -12.58 16.33
C VAL A 130 5.39 -12.13 17.43
N LEU A 131 4.08 -12.19 17.18
CA LEU A 131 3.07 -11.81 18.19
C LEU A 131 3.17 -12.69 19.45
N LEU A 132 3.33 -14.01 19.27
CA LEU A 132 3.41 -14.98 20.36
C LEU A 132 4.70 -14.81 21.17
N GLU A 133 5.84 -14.67 20.50
CA GLU A 133 7.16 -14.50 21.12
C GLU A 133 7.24 -13.20 21.94
N GLU A 134 6.68 -12.09 21.45
CA GLU A 134 6.62 -10.82 22.18
C GLU A 134 5.85 -10.92 23.52
N MET A 135 4.95 -11.91 23.64
CA MET A 135 4.18 -12.21 24.86
C MET A 135 4.75 -13.39 25.67
N GLY A 136 5.95 -13.87 25.31
CA GLY A 136 6.62 -14.98 25.99
C GLY A 136 5.95 -16.34 25.77
N ILE A 137 5.19 -16.51 24.69
CA ILE A 137 4.53 -17.76 24.33
C ILE A 137 5.46 -18.52 23.38
N SER A 138 6.24 -19.47 23.89
CA SER A 138 7.19 -20.28 23.10
C SER A 138 6.65 -21.65 22.69
N ASP A 139 5.65 -22.18 23.40
CA ASP A 139 5.06 -23.49 23.11
C ASP A 139 3.97 -23.36 22.04
N TYR A 140 4.37 -23.18 20.78
CA TYR A 140 3.46 -23.24 19.63
C TYR A 140 4.05 -24.02 18.46
N ALA A 141 3.17 -24.50 17.58
CA ALA A 141 3.57 -25.22 16.38
C ALA A 141 2.57 -25.01 15.23
N PHE A 142 3.08 -25.09 14.00
CA PHE A 142 2.30 -24.99 12.76
C PHE A 142 2.32 -26.34 12.04
N SER A 143 1.14 -26.95 11.88
CA SER A 143 0.95 -28.18 11.11
C SER A 143 0.08 -27.89 9.89
N LEU A 144 0.69 -27.22 8.91
CA LEU A 144 0.02 -26.70 7.72
C LEU A 144 0.28 -27.59 6.51
N LYS A 145 -0.76 -27.87 5.72
CA LYS A 145 -0.62 -28.53 4.41
C LYS A 145 -0.28 -27.54 3.30
N ARG A 146 -0.79 -26.31 3.42
CA ARG A 146 -0.57 -25.22 2.47
C ARG A 146 0.62 -24.36 2.90
N GLU A 147 1.41 -23.95 1.92
CA GLU A 147 2.39 -22.88 2.10
C GLU A 147 1.67 -21.51 2.01
N CYS A 148 1.79 -20.70 3.06
CA CYS A 148 1.21 -19.37 3.10
C CYS A 148 2.08 -18.39 2.29
N ALA A 149 1.47 -17.62 1.39
CA ALA A 149 2.20 -16.64 0.60
C ALA A 149 2.79 -15.53 1.48
N GLN A 150 3.98 -15.06 1.11
CA GLN A 150 4.61 -13.92 1.76
C GLN A 150 3.80 -12.64 1.44
N ARG A 151 3.46 -11.87 2.48
CA ARG A 151 2.77 -10.59 2.31
C ARG A 151 3.78 -9.48 2.11
N GLU A 152 3.65 -8.77 0.98
CA GLU A 152 4.44 -7.57 0.69
C GLU A 152 4.24 -6.50 1.77
N PHE A 153 3.00 -6.37 2.25
CA PHE A 153 2.59 -5.36 3.21
C PHE A 153 1.38 -5.86 4.00
N CYS A 154 1.46 -5.84 5.33
CA CYS A 154 0.37 -6.18 6.22
C CYS A 154 0.41 -5.31 7.46
N VAL A 155 -0.70 -4.65 7.77
CA VAL A 155 -0.81 -3.66 8.83
C VAL A 155 -1.72 -4.21 9.93
N GLN A 156 -1.22 -4.14 11.16
CA GLN A 156 -2.05 -4.17 12.36
C GLN A 156 -2.46 -2.72 12.61
N TYR A 157 -3.75 -2.39 12.57
CA TYR A 157 -4.20 -1.00 12.67
C TYR A 157 -5.28 -0.84 13.73
N ARG A 158 -4.94 -0.17 14.85
CA ARG A 158 -5.88 0.14 15.95
C ARG A 158 -6.70 -1.09 16.38
N GLU A 159 -6.03 -2.22 16.54
CA GLU A 159 -6.64 -3.49 16.97
C GLU A 159 -5.73 -4.17 18.01
N THR A 160 -6.29 -5.10 18.78
CA THR A 160 -5.48 -5.88 19.73
C THR A 160 -4.56 -6.86 19.00
N ASP A 161 -3.47 -7.29 19.64
CA ASP A 161 -2.61 -8.33 19.05
C ASP A 161 -3.41 -9.64 18.83
N LEU A 162 -4.42 -9.90 19.67
CA LEU A 162 -5.28 -11.07 19.55
C LEU A 162 -6.27 -10.98 18.38
N ASP A 163 -6.94 -9.83 18.20
CA ASP A 163 -7.85 -9.61 17.08
C ASP A 163 -7.09 -9.69 15.74
N PHE A 164 -5.88 -9.13 15.70
CA PHE A 164 -4.98 -9.23 14.55
C PHE A 164 -4.63 -10.68 14.24
N LEU A 165 -4.26 -11.47 15.26
CA LEU A 165 -3.98 -12.90 15.12
C LEU A 165 -5.18 -13.67 14.58
N HIS A 166 -6.38 -13.48 15.14
CA HIS A 166 -7.59 -14.17 14.69
C HIS A 166 -7.99 -13.78 13.28
N ARG A 167 -7.87 -12.50 12.93
CA ARG A 167 -8.14 -12.01 11.58
C ARG A 167 -7.21 -12.68 10.57
N LEU A 168 -5.89 -12.64 10.80
CA LEU A 168 -4.92 -13.27 9.90
C LEU A 168 -5.07 -14.79 9.82
N ALA A 169 -5.31 -15.44 10.96
CA ALA A 169 -5.57 -16.88 11.00
C ALA A 169 -6.80 -17.22 10.15
N ALA A 170 -7.92 -16.51 10.32
CA ALA A 170 -9.14 -16.76 9.56
C ALA A 170 -8.99 -16.47 8.05
N GLU A 171 -8.27 -15.41 7.66
CA GLU A 171 -7.95 -15.11 6.25
C GLU A 171 -7.20 -16.28 5.58
N GLU A 172 -6.23 -16.86 6.29
CA GLU A 172 -5.45 -18.02 5.84
C GLU A 172 -6.13 -19.36 6.15
N GLY A 173 -7.36 -19.37 6.67
CA GLY A 173 -8.10 -20.57 7.03
C GLY A 173 -7.45 -21.39 8.17
N LEU A 174 -6.53 -20.80 8.92
CA LEU A 174 -5.90 -21.42 10.07
C LEU A 174 -6.87 -21.48 11.23
N VAL A 175 -6.89 -22.64 11.89
CA VAL A 175 -7.55 -22.85 13.17
C VAL A 175 -6.52 -23.28 14.19
N TYR A 176 -6.78 -23.04 15.48
CA TYR A 176 -5.88 -23.45 16.54
C TYR A 176 -6.57 -24.26 17.62
N HIS A 177 -5.82 -25.15 18.26
CA HIS A 177 -6.26 -25.89 19.44
C HIS A 177 -5.10 -26.04 20.41
N PHE A 178 -5.38 -26.50 21.63
CA PHE A 178 -4.37 -26.66 22.67
C PHE A 178 -4.14 -28.14 22.98
N VAL A 179 -2.86 -28.53 23.00
CA VAL A 179 -2.43 -29.83 23.51
C VAL A 179 -1.87 -29.63 24.91
N HIS A 180 -2.52 -30.24 25.89
CA HIS A 180 -2.12 -30.14 27.29
C HIS A 180 -1.23 -31.30 27.71
N GLN A 181 -0.13 -30.97 28.36
CA GLN A 181 0.78 -31.91 29.01
C GLN A 181 0.99 -31.46 30.47
N ALA A 182 1.64 -32.30 31.28
CA ALA A 182 1.97 -31.90 32.64
C ALA A 182 2.89 -30.65 32.60
N GLY A 183 2.46 -29.58 33.28
CA GLY A 183 3.19 -28.32 33.39
C GLY A 183 3.22 -27.45 32.13
N LYS A 184 2.50 -27.78 31.05
CA LYS A 184 2.45 -26.93 29.85
C LYS A 184 1.22 -27.13 28.96
N HIS A 185 0.90 -26.11 28.17
CA HIS A 185 -0.05 -26.19 27.06
C HIS A 185 0.62 -25.69 25.79
N THR A 186 0.49 -26.44 24.69
CA THR A 186 1.07 -26.07 23.39
C THR A 186 -0.04 -25.63 22.44
N LEU A 187 0.12 -24.46 21.83
CA LEU A 187 -0.78 -23.90 20.82
C LEU A 187 -0.46 -24.49 19.43
N PHE A 188 -1.37 -25.27 18.88
CA PHE A 188 -1.20 -25.89 17.56
C PHE A 188 -2.10 -25.23 16.51
N PHE A 189 -1.49 -24.64 15.48
CA PHE A 189 -2.19 -24.15 14.30
C PHE A 189 -2.26 -25.23 13.21
N SER A 190 -3.42 -25.33 12.55
CA SER A 190 -3.68 -26.26 11.46
C SER A 190 -4.61 -25.63 10.43
N ASP A 191 -4.47 -26.03 9.17
CA ASP A 191 -5.32 -25.60 8.04
C ASP A 191 -6.17 -26.74 7.45
N ASP A 192 -6.14 -27.93 8.05
CA ASP A 192 -6.82 -29.13 7.54
C ASP A 192 -7.15 -30.09 8.68
N SER A 193 -8.31 -30.74 8.61
CA SER A 193 -8.78 -31.65 9.66
C SER A 193 -7.91 -32.90 9.84
N GLN A 194 -7.14 -33.29 8.82
CA GLN A 194 -6.24 -34.43 8.91
C GLN A 194 -5.07 -34.16 9.86
N SER A 195 -4.66 -32.89 10.00
CA SER A 195 -3.60 -32.45 10.92
C SER A 195 -4.02 -32.49 12.40
N LEU A 196 -5.32 -32.63 12.70
CA LEU A 196 -5.81 -32.72 14.07
C LEU A 196 -5.45 -34.06 14.71
N SER A 197 -5.21 -34.05 16.02
CA SER A 197 -4.96 -35.25 16.83
C SER A 197 -6.20 -36.15 16.87
N LYS A 198 -6.02 -37.46 17.02
CA LYS A 198 -7.09 -38.45 17.17
C LYS A 198 -6.92 -39.21 18.48
N LEU A 199 -8.02 -39.47 19.19
CA LEU A 199 -8.01 -40.34 20.37
C LEU A 199 -7.63 -41.77 19.98
N ASP A 200 -6.77 -42.39 20.78
CA ASP A 200 -6.26 -43.75 20.53
C ASP A 200 -7.33 -44.84 20.67
N SER A 201 -8.44 -44.55 21.35
CA SER A 201 -9.51 -45.50 21.60
C SER A 201 -10.86 -44.93 21.17
N PRO A 202 -11.74 -45.74 20.57
CA PRO A 202 -13.09 -45.32 20.22
C PRO A 202 -13.91 -45.04 21.48
N VAL A 203 -14.92 -44.18 21.35
CA VAL A 203 -15.84 -43.83 22.43
C VAL A 203 -17.18 -44.52 22.17
N PRO A 204 -17.64 -45.44 23.04
CA PRO A 204 -18.89 -46.14 22.84
C PRO A 204 -20.08 -45.22 23.11
N TRP A 205 -21.15 -45.41 22.36
CA TRP A 205 -22.46 -44.85 22.67
C TRP A 205 -23.26 -45.80 23.54
N ASN A 206 -23.97 -45.28 24.54
CA ASN A 206 -24.81 -46.08 25.42
C ASN A 206 -26.07 -45.31 25.84
N ALA A 207 -27.24 -45.78 25.38
CA ALA A 207 -28.55 -45.23 25.72
C ALA A 207 -29.18 -45.80 27.01
N LEU A 208 -28.55 -46.77 27.67
CA LEU A 208 -29.14 -47.40 28.86
C LEU A 208 -29.25 -46.37 30.00
N SER A 209 -30.49 -46.05 30.36
CA SER A 209 -30.80 -45.25 31.54
C SER A 209 -30.71 -46.15 32.77
N GLY A 210 -29.55 -46.18 33.44
CA GLY A 210 -29.43 -46.82 34.77
C GLY A 210 -28.44 -47.98 34.92
N GLY A 211 -27.45 -48.13 34.04
CA GLY A 211 -26.32 -49.04 34.27
C GLY A 211 -25.04 -48.28 34.61
N VAL A 212 -24.31 -48.69 35.65
CA VAL A 212 -22.94 -48.20 35.89
C VAL A 212 -22.04 -48.82 34.83
N ALA A 213 -21.78 -48.10 33.74
CA ALA A 213 -20.77 -48.51 32.77
C ALA A 213 -19.39 -48.14 33.31
N ASP A 214 -18.47 -49.12 33.36
CA ASP A 214 -17.11 -48.89 33.84
C ASP A 214 -16.29 -48.02 32.86
N THR A 215 -16.60 -48.10 31.57
CA THR A 215 -15.97 -47.30 30.50
C THR A 215 -16.75 -46.01 30.24
N PRO A 216 -16.09 -44.85 30.09
CA PRO A 216 -16.76 -43.63 29.65
C PRO A 216 -17.46 -43.79 28.29
N TYR A 217 -18.60 -43.13 28.12
CA TYR A 217 -19.49 -43.31 26.97
C TYR A 217 -20.24 -42.02 26.61
N VAL A 218 -20.71 -41.95 25.36
CA VAL A 218 -21.66 -40.93 24.88
C VAL A 218 -23.08 -41.38 25.21
N SER A 219 -23.81 -40.55 25.94
CA SER A 219 -25.16 -40.84 26.46
C SER A 219 -26.30 -40.22 25.63
N LYS A 220 -26.01 -39.10 24.94
CA LYS A 220 -26.97 -38.40 24.08
C LYS A 220 -26.29 -38.04 22.77
N TRP A 221 -27.07 -38.05 21.69
CA TRP A 221 -26.61 -37.69 20.36
C TRP A 221 -27.76 -37.07 19.54
N ALA A 222 -27.51 -35.93 18.88
CA ALA A 222 -28.46 -35.23 18.04
C ALA A 222 -27.75 -34.62 16.82
N GLN A 223 -28.05 -35.12 15.62
CA GLN A 223 -27.51 -34.56 14.37
C GLN A 223 -28.39 -33.42 13.86
N HIS A 224 -27.77 -32.37 13.32
CA HIS A 224 -28.42 -31.24 12.69
C HIS A 224 -27.87 -31.03 11.27
N THR A 225 -28.80 -30.85 10.32
CA THR A 225 -28.49 -30.51 8.93
C THR A 225 -29.31 -29.29 8.53
N GLN A 226 -28.69 -28.31 7.89
CA GLN A 226 -29.34 -27.06 7.50
C GLN A 226 -28.76 -26.51 6.20
N SER A 227 -29.58 -25.78 5.43
CA SER A 227 -29.16 -25.14 4.18
C SER A 227 -28.20 -23.97 4.44
N HIS A 228 -27.13 -23.91 3.67
CA HIS A 228 -26.14 -22.82 3.69
C HIS A 228 -25.77 -22.39 2.28
N VAL A 229 -24.85 -21.44 2.15
CA VAL A 229 -24.27 -21.02 0.86
C VAL A 229 -23.83 -22.26 0.06
N ALA A 230 -24.21 -22.29 -1.22
CA ALA A 230 -23.94 -23.38 -2.15
C ALA A 230 -22.67 -23.15 -2.98
N GLN A 231 -22.39 -21.89 -3.32
CA GLN A 231 -21.20 -21.49 -4.07
C GLN A 231 -20.70 -20.12 -3.62
N SER A 232 -19.40 -19.92 -3.69
CA SER A 232 -18.78 -18.62 -3.44
C SER A 232 -17.94 -18.16 -4.63
N GLN A 233 -17.99 -16.86 -4.89
CA GLN A 233 -17.18 -16.17 -5.88
C GLN A 233 -16.48 -14.97 -5.24
N LEU A 234 -15.15 -14.95 -5.32
CA LEU A 234 -14.34 -13.80 -4.91
C LEU A 234 -13.65 -13.20 -6.14
N ALA A 235 -13.60 -11.87 -6.20
CA ALA A 235 -12.89 -11.14 -7.25
C ALA A 235 -11.95 -10.09 -6.66
N ASP A 236 -10.88 -9.75 -7.39
CA ASP A 236 -9.96 -8.68 -7.01
C ASP A 236 -9.41 -7.94 -8.25
N TYR A 237 -8.62 -6.89 -8.02
CA TYR A 237 -8.00 -6.08 -9.05
C TYR A 237 -6.50 -5.90 -8.78
N SER A 238 -5.69 -6.05 -9.83
CA SER A 238 -4.28 -5.67 -9.80
C SER A 238 -3.95 -4.70 -10.93
N PHE A 239 -3.39 -3.54 -10.57
CA PHE A 239 -2.93 -2.57 -11.55
C PHE A 239 -1.79 -3.10 -12.43
N LYS A 240 -1.08 -4.16 -11.99
CA LYS A 240 -0.06 -4.84 -12.78
C LYS A 240 -0.64 -5.74 -13.87
N LYS A 241 -1.90 -6.16 -13.73
CA LYS A 241 -2.63 -7.00 -14.70
C LYS A 241 -4.07 -6.48 -14.86
N PRO A 242 -4.28 -5.25 -15.36
CA PRO A 242 -5.58 -4.57 -15.27
C PRO A 242 -6.69 -5.22 -16.11
N ALA A 243 -6.34 -5.97 -17.16
CA ALA A 243 -7.30 -6.70 -17.99
C ALA A 243 -7.71 -8.06 -17.39
N TYR A 244 -6.99 -8.54 -16.36
CA TYR A 244 -7.26 -9.81 -15.71
C TYR A 244 -8.23 -9.61 -14.55
N SER A 245 -9.34 -10.35 -14.53
CA SER A 245 -10.44 -10.14 -13.57
C SER A 245 -10.22 -10.75 -12.19
N PHE A 246 -9.17 -11.57 -12.00
CA PHE A 246 -8.87 -12.29 -10.76
C PHE A 246 -10.13 -12.86 -10.09
N SER A 247 -10.95 -13.59 -10.85
CA SER A 247 -12.20 -14.18 -10.34
C SER A 247 -11.99 -15.64 -9.99
N GLN A 248 -12.36 -16.03 -8.77
CA GLN A 248 -12.22 -17.40 -8.25
C GLN A 248 -13.57 -17.92 -7.79
N ASN A 249 -13.85 -19.20 -8.08
CA ASN A 249 -15.13 -19.86 -7.79
C ASN A 249 -14.91 -21.15 -6.99
N ALA A 250 -15.81 -21.44 -6.05
CA ALA A 250 -15.81 -22.64 -5.23
C ALA A 250 -17.25 -23.12 -5.05
N ARG A 251 -17.45 -24.45 -5.02
CA ARG A 251 -18.78 -25.07 -4.90
C ARG A 251 -18.80 -26.07 -3.78
N GLY A 252 -19.84 -26.01 -2.95
CA GLY A 252 -20.00 -26.91 -1.82
C GLY A 252 -20.25 -28.35 -2.26
N THR A 253 -20.03 -29.28 -1.36
CA THR A 253 -20.38 -30.70 -1.50
C THR A 253 -21.43 -31.08 -0.46
N GLU A 254 -22.03 -32.26 -0.63
CA GLU A 254 -23.04 -32.82 0.29
C GLU A 254 -24.25 -31.88 0.48
N MET A 255 -24.85 -31.43 -0.63
CA MET A 255 -25.91 -30.40 -0.66
C MET A 255 -27.25 -30.90 -1.21
N ASN A 256 -27.48 -32.21 -1.27
CA ASN A 256 -28.66 -32.78 -1.93
C ASN A 256 -30.00 -32.35 -1.29
N TYR A 257 -29.97 -31.81 -0.06
CA TYR A 257 -31.12 -31.30 0.68
C TYR A 257 -31.41 -29.81 0.44
N GLN A 258 -30.62 -29.11 -0.38
CA GLN A 258 -30.78 -27.67 -0.64
C GLN A 258 -30.68 -27.32 -2.13
N GLN A 259 -31.10 -26.11 -2.48
CA GLN A 259 -30.93 -25.58 -3.83
C GLN A 259 -29.45 -25.25 -4.12
N PRO A 260 -28.97 -25.44 -5.36
CA PRO A 260 -27.57 -25.26 -5.71
C PRO A 260 -27.17 -23.81 -6.02
N ASN A 261 -28.11 -22.86 -6.02
CA ASN A 261 -27.93 -21.48 -6.49
C ASN A 261 -27.88 -20.43 -5.35
N TYR A 262 -27.70 -20.86 -4.10
CA TYR A 262 -27.42 -19.93 -3.00
C TYR A 262 -25.97 -19.43 -3.11
N GLU A 263 -25.79 -18.30 -3.78
CA GLU A 263 -24.50 -17.71 -4.10
C GLU A 263 -24.04 -16.68 -3.05
N HIS A 264 -22.74 -16.67 -2.77
CA HIS A 264 -22.05 -15.63 -2.04
C HIS A 264 -20.98 -14.98 -2.93
N PHE A 265 -21.14 -13.70 -3.24
CA PHE A 265 -20.16 -12.91 -3.98
C PHE A 265 -19.56 -11.82 -3.08
N ASP A 266 -18.25 -11.60 -3.16
CA ASP A 266 -17.54 -10.55 -2.40
C ASP A 266 -16.37 -9.94 -3.19
N PHE A 267 -16.10 -8.65 -2.96
CA PHE A 267 -15.01 -7.88 -3.56
C PHE A 267 -14.59 -6.75 -2.61
N PRO A 268 -13.28 -6.54 -2.34
CA PRO A 268 -12.13 -7.25 -2.92
C PRO A 268 -11.79 -8.56 -2.20
N GLY A 269 -11.29 -9.56 -2.95
CA GLY A 269 -10.95 -10.90 -2.46
C GLY A 269 -9.58 -11.04 -1.78
N ARG A 270 -8.71 -10.02 -1.87
CA ARG A 270 -7.38 -9.92 -1.26
C ARG A 270 -6.30 -10.84 -1.81
N PHE A 271 -6.31 -11.11 -3.11
CA PHE A 271 -5.30 -11.94 -3.76
C PHE A 271 -4.80 -11.33 -5.08
N LYS A 272 -3.54 -11.58 -5.41
CA LYS A 272 -2.88 -11.07 -6.62
C LYS A 272 -2.49 -12.18 -7.61
N ASP A 273 -2.86 -13.42 -7.31
CA ASP A 273 -2.59 -14.63 -8.08
C ASP A 273 -3.69 -15.67 -7.85
N ASP A 274 -3.81 -16.63 -8.77
CA ASP A 274 -4.90 -17.61 -8.76
C ASP A 274 -4.71 -18.72 -7.72
N VAL A 275 -3.47 -19.01 -7.31
CA VAL A 275 -3.19 -20.06 -6.31
C VAL A 275 -3.73 -19.62 -4.96
N SER A 276 -3.34 -18.42 -4.52
CA SER A 276 -3.85 -17.79 -3.31
C SER A 276 -5.35 -17.55 -3.39
N GLY A 277 -5.84 -17.03 -4.52
CA GLY A 277 -7.27 -16.72 -4.69
C GLY A 277 -8.17 -17.95 -4.63
N LYS A 278 -7.76 -19.07 -5.24
CA LYS A 278 -8.50 -20.33 -5.15
C LYS A 278 -8.56 -20.85 -3.71
N ALA A 279 -7.45 -20.75 -2.98
CA ALA A 279 -7.39 -21.14 -1.57
C ALA A 279 -8.31 -20.27 -0.70
N PHE A 280 -8.23 -18.94 -0.80
CA PHE A 280 -9.06 -18.02 -0.04
C PHE A 280 -10.55 -18.19 -0.31
N ASN A 281 -10.93 -18.41 -1.57
CA ASN A 281 -12.32 -18.65 -1.90
C ASN A 281 -12.83 -19.99 -1.34
N GLN A 282 -12.02 -21.04 -1.37
CA GLN A 282 -12.35 -22.33 -0.76
C GLN A 282 -12.50 -22.20 0.77
N ILE A 283 -11.58 -21.51 1.43
CA ILE A 283 -11.63 -21.22 2.88
C ILE A 283 -12.90 -20.46 3.23
N ARG A 284 -13.27 -19.43 2.45
CA ARG A 284 -14.50 -18.65 2.65
C ARG A 284 -15.74 -19.54 2.53
N LEU A 285 -15.80 -20.42 1.53
CA LEU A 285 -16.92 -21.36 1.37
C LEU A 285 -17.02 -22.35 2.53
N GLU A 286 -15.89 -22.90 2.98
CA GLU A 286 -15.84 -23.83 4.10
C GLU A 286 -16.31 -23.17 5.40
N TYR A 287 -15.94 -21.92 5.64
CA TYR A 287 -16.49 -21.13 6.75
C TYR A 287 -18.01 -20.95 6.64
N LEU A 288 -18.50 -20.51 5.48
CA LEU A 288 -19.94 -20.28 5.24
C LEU A 288 -20.77 -21.56 5.36
N ARG A 289 -20.15 -22.73 5.27
CA ARG A 289 -20.79 -24.05 5.37
C ARG A 289 -20.40 -24.83 6.62
N ARG A 290 -19.63 -24.25 7.55
CA ARG A 290 -19.07 -24.98 8.71
C ARG A 290 -20.12 -25.57 9.64
N GLU A 291 -21.36 -25.05 9.59
CA GLU A 291 -22.50 -25.52 10.39
C GLU A 291 -23.54 -26.30 9.57
N ALA A 292 -23.23 -26.64 8.31
CA ALA A 292 -24.17 -27.36 7.44
C ALA A 292 -24.46 -28.78 7.92
N HIS A 293 -23.46 -29.43 8.53
CA HIS A 293 -23.56 -30.76 9.11
C HIS A 293 -22.89 -30.78 10.48
N THR A 294 -23.67 -30.73 11.54
CA THR A 294 -23.18 -30.79 12.92
C THR A 294 -23.88 -31.89 13.70
N ALA A 295 -23.28 -32.34 14.79
CA ALA A 295 -23.98 -33.12 15.79
C ALA A 295 -23.64 -32.61 17.19
N GLN A 296 -24.58 -32.77 18.11
CA GLN A 296 -24.43 -32.42 19.52
C GLN A 296 -24.53 -33.70 20.35
N GLY A 297 -23.68 -33.82 21.36
CA GLY A 297 -23.67 -34.98 22.24
C GLY A 297 -23.43 -34.63 23.70
N ALA A 298 -23.73 -35.58 24.58
CA ALA A 298 -23.40 -35.51 26.01
C ALA A 298 -22.66 -36.79 26.43
N SER A 299 -21.56 -36.66 27.16
CA SER A 299 -20.75 -37.81 27.61
C SER A 299 -20.16 -37.62 29.00
N ASN A 300 -19.54 -38.70 29.51
CA ASN A 300 -18.68 -38.67 30.69
C ASN A 300 -17.21 -39.03 30.34
N GLU A 301 -16.81 -38.88 29.07
CA GLU A 301 -15.43 -39.12 28.60
C GLU A 301 -14.55 -37.87 28.81
N PRO A 302 -13.60 -37.87 29.76
CA PRO A 302 -12.74 -36.72 30.05
C PRO A 302 -11.68 -36.43 28.97
N ARG A 303 -11.42 -37.38 28.07
CA ARG A 303 -10.41 -37.19 27.01
C ARG A 303 -10.94 -36.42 25.80
N LEU A 304 -12.26 -36.28 25.64
CA LEU A 304 -12.83 -35.46 24.56
C LEU A 304 -12.47 -33.99 24.79
N ARG A 305 -11.96 -33.33 23.75
CA ARG A 305 -11.52 -31.94 23.76
C ARG A 305 -11.72 -31.29 22.43
N ALA A 306 -11.85 -29.96 22.42
CA ALA A 306 -11.94 -29.23 21.17
C ALA A 306 -10.64 -29.36 20.35
N GLY A 307 -10.79 -29.60 19.04
CA GLY A 307 -9.66 -29.87 18.14
C GLY A 307 -9.16 -31.32 18.14
N THR A 308 -9.85 -32.25 18.81
CA THR A 308 -9.51 -33.68 18.78
C THR A 308 -10.55 -34.49 18.00
N LYS A 309 -10.06 -35.48 17.24
CA LYS A 309 -10.88 -36.49 16.55
C LYS A 309 -11.16 -37.69 17.45
N PHE A 310 -12.34 -38.29 17.33
CA PHE A 310 -12.65 -39.57 17.96
C PHE A 310 -13.57 -40.41 17.07
N ASP A 311 -13.49 -41.73 17.23
CA ASP A 311 -14.42 -42.65 16.60
C ASP A 311 -15.61 -42.89 17.54
N LEU A 312 -16.82 -42.60 17.08
CA LEU A 312 -18.04 -43.03 17.77
C LEU A 312 -18.36 -44.47 17.34
N ILE A 313 -18.65 -45.34 18.30
CA ILE A 313 -19.04 -46.74 18.04
C ILE A 313 -20.30 -47.10 18.82
N ASP A 314 -20.93 -48.23 18.46
CA ASP A 314 -22.10 -48.81 19.11
C ASP A 314 -23.37 -47.94 19.10
N HIS A 315 -23.42 -46.87 18.29
CA HIS A 315 -24.64 -46.12 18.05
C HIS A 315 -25.63 -46.97 17.22
N LEU A 316 -26.92 -46.93 17.58
CA LEU A 316 -27.97 -47.73 16.92
C LEU A 316 -28.15 -47.38 15.43
N ASP A 317 -27.91 -46.13 15.06
CA ASP A 317 -27.81 -45.69 13.67
C ASP A 317 -26.37 -45.83 13.17
N PRO A 318 -26.09 -46.73 12.20
CA PRO A 318 -24.74 -46.96 11.68
C PRO A 318 -24.09 -45.72 11.04
N ARG A 319 -24.87 -44.73 10.60
CA ARG A 319 -24.34 -43.52 9.97
C ARG A 319 -23.55 -42.65 10.95
N PHE A 320 -23.79 -42.79 12.25
CA PHE A 320 -23.08 -42.03 13.28
C PHE A 320 -21.83 -42.75 13.78
N ASN A 321 -21.68 -44.05 13.48
CA ASN A 321 -20.51 -44.85 13.82
C ASN A 321 -19.34 -44.55 12.88
N ARG A 322 -18.71 -43.40 13.09
CA ARG A 322 -17.66 -42.83 12.25
C ARG A 322 -16.76 -41.89 13.08
N ASP A 323 -15.77 -41.32 12.42
CA ASP A 323 -14.90 -40.30 13.02
C ASP A 323 -15.55 -38.90 13.01
N TRP A 324 -15.40 -38.22 14.15
CA TRP A 324 -15.94 -36.89 14.41
C TRP A 324 -14.84 -35.99 14.96
N VAL A 325 -14.86 -34.70 14.60
CA VAL A 325 -14.01 -33.65 15.18
C VAL A 325 -14.85 -32.87 16.19
N VAL A 326 -14.36 -32.74 17.41
CA VAL A 326 -14.97 -31.87 18.43
C VAL A 326 -14.62 -30.41 18.11
N VAL A 327 -15.64 -29.60 17.84
CA VAL A 327 -15.51 -28.16 17.55
C VAL A 327 -15.65 -27.34 18.83
N SER A 328 -16.56 -27.72 19.72
CA SER A 328 -16.68 -27.11 21.05
C SER A 328 -17.10 -28.14 22.07
N ILE A 329 -16.71 -27.94 23.32
CA ILE A 329 -17.08 -28.80 24.44
C ILE A 329 -17.17 -27.98 25.73
N VAL A 330 -18.18 -28.28 26.53
CA VAL A 330 -18.37 -27.73 27.88
C VAL A 330 -18.24 -28.87 28.86
N HIS A 331 -17.26 -28.76 29.76
CA HIS A 331 -16.96 -29.65 30.86
C HIS A 331 -17.60 -29.16 32.15
N THR A 332 -18.16 -30.06 32.93
CA THR A 332 -18.68 -29.77 34.28
C THR A 332 -18.19 -30.84 35.23
N GLY A 333 -17.45 -30.42 36.26
CA GLY A 333 -17.02 -31.26 37.36
C GLY A 333 -17.52 -30.73 38.68
N SER A 334 -18.01 -31.62 39.55
CA SER A 334 -18.46 -31.27 40.90
C SER A 334 -17.92 -32.28 41.90
N GLN A 335 -17.36 -31.77 43.00
CA GLN A 335 -16.71 -32.51 44.08
C GLN A 335 -17.20 -32.02 45.44
N PRO A 336 -18.47 -32.31 45.80
CA PRO A 336 -19.07 -31.79 47.03
C PRO A 336 -18.42 -32.35 48.31
N GLN A 337 -17.78 -33.53 48.24
CA GLN A 337 -17.09 -34.18 49.36
C GLN A 337 -15.72 -33.58 49.68
N ALA A 338 -15.21 -32.64 48.87
CA ALA A 338 -13.85 -32.13 49.02
C ALA A 338 -13.61 -31.39 50.34
N LEU A 339 -14.67 -30.90 50.98
CA LEU A 339 -14.63 -30.08 52.20
C LEU A 339 -14.78 -30.88 53.51
N GLU A 340 -14.65 -32.21 53.47
CA GLU A 340 -14.74 -33.12 54.63
C GLU A 340 -15.92 -32.76 55.58
N GLU A 341 -15.63 -32.09 56.71
CA GLU A 341 -16.56 -31.72 57.78
C GLU A 341 -17.63 -30.68 57.37
N SER A 342 -17.43 -29.96 56.26
CA SER A 342 -18.40 -28.98 55.70
C SER A 342 -18.84 -29.33 54.27
N GLY A 343 -18.57 -30.56 53.82
CA GLY A 343 -18.94 -31.04 52.49
C GLY A 343 -20.43 -31.22 52.28
N GLY A 344 -20.89 -31.02 51.05
CA GLY A 344 -22.25 -31.37 50.65
C GLY A 344 -22.40 -32.89 50.50
N SER A 345 -23.62 -33.42 50.66
CA SER A 345 -23.92 -34.82 50.37
C SER A 345 -23.99 -35.06 48.85
N GLY A 346 -23.11 -35.92 48.30
CA GLY A 346 -23.13 -36.29 46.88
C GLY A 346 -21.85 -37.03 46.46
N ALA A 347 -21.84 -37.70 45.31
CA ALA A 347 -20.64 -38.31 44.74
C ALA A 347 -19.90 -37.30 43.84
N THR A 348 -18.59 -37.47 43.64
CA THR A 348 -17.85 -36.68 42.63
C THR A 348 -18.37 -37.04 41.23
N THR A 349 -18.77 -36.06 40.46
CA THR A 349 -19.33 -36.26 39.11
C THR A 349 -18.59 -35.46 38.05
N TYR A 350 -18.46 -36.04 36.86
CA TYR A 350 -17.99 -35.37 35.66
C TYR A 350 -18.94 -35.63 34.49
N SER A 351 -19.24 -34.60 33.72
CA SER A 351 -19.98 -34.69 32.47
C SER A 351 -19.52 -33.63 31.49
N ASN A 352 -19.79 -33.84 30.21
CA ASN A 352 -19.59 -32.83 29.19
C ASN A 352 -20.71 -32.83 28.15
N HIS A 353 -20.84 -31.69 27.48
CA HIS A 353 -21.69 -31.48 26.31
C HIS A 353 -20.82 -30.93 25.19
N PHE A 354 -20.93 -31.48 23.97
CA PHE A 354 -20.05 -31.10 22.87
C PHE A 354 -20.79 -30.95 21.56
N THR A 355 -20.19 -30.15 20.67
CA THR A 355 -20.58 -30.02 19.26
C THR A 355 -19.47 -30.57 18.38
N VAL A 356 -19.83 -31.38 17.41
CA VAL A 356 -18.91 -32.04 16.49
C VAL A 356 -19.31 -31.83 15.04
N ILE A 357 -18.33 -32.00 14.14
CA ILE A 357 -18.52 -32.12 12.69
C ILE A 357 -17.92 -33.44 12.20
N PRO A 358 -18.36 -33.96 11.03
CA PRO A 358 -17.71 -35.12 10.42
C PRO A 358 -16.22 -34.84 10.15
N ALA A 359 -15.33 -35.79 10.43
CA ALA A 359 -13.89 -35.52 10.42
C ALA A 359 -13.28 -35.23 9.03
N HIS A 360 -13.97 -35.57 7.94
CA HIS A 360 -13.55 -35.25 6.57
C HIS A 360 -13.86 -33.79 6.18
N VAL A 361 -14.65 -33.08 6.97
CA VAL A 361 -14.97 -31.66 6.78
C VAL A 361 -13.96 -30.81 7.55
N THR A 362 -13.41 -29.79 6.90
CA THR A 362 -12.52 -28.82 7.55
C THR A 362 -13.35 -27.68 8.13
N TRP A 363 -13.26 -27.51 9.45
CA TRP A 363 -13.86 -26.35 10.13
C TRP A 363 -13.00 -25.11 9.92
N ARG A 364 -13.62 -23.94 9.75
CA ARG A 364 -12.92 -22.66 9.59
C ARG A 364 -13.32 -21.66 10.68
N ALA A 365 -12.33 -20.93 11.18
CA ALA A 365 -12.51 -19.84 12.13
C ALA A 365 -13.37 -18.73 11.53
N THR A 366 -13.96 -17.91 12.40
CA THR A 366 -14.81 -16.80 11.98
C THR A 366 -13.94 -15.68 11.39
N PRO A 367 -14.15 -15.26 10.13
CA PRO A 367 -13.48 -14.08 9.58
C PRO A 367 -13.84 -12.85 10.41
N GLN A 368 -12.82 -12.21 10.98
CA GLN A 368 -13.00 -10.95 11.70
C GLN A 368 -13.03 -9.78 10.71
N PRO A 369 -13.89 -8.77 10.93
CA PRO A 369 -13.89 -7.58 10.10
C PRO A 369 -12.51 -6.92 10.19
N LYS A 370 -11.94 -6.58 9.04
CA LYS A 370 -10.68 -5.86 8.99
C LYS A 370 -10.84 -4.46 9.57
N PRO A 371 -9.90 -3.95 10.37
CA PRO A 371 -9.94 -2.55 10.78
C PRO A 371 -9.98 -1.65 9.54
N GLN A 372 -10.81 -0.63 9.59
CA GLN A 372 -10.93 0.36 8.53
C GLN A 372 -10.26 1.66 8.98
N VAL A 373 -9.60 2.33 8.04
CA VAL A 373 -9.10 3.67 8.27
C VAL A 373 -10.24 4.66 7.99
N ASP A 374 -10.67 5.37 9.04
CA ASP A 374 -11.83 6.28 9.01
C ASP A 374 -11.72 7.39 7.95
N GLY A 375 -10.50 7.79 7.60
CA GLY A 375 -10.25 8.82 6.60
C GLY A 375 -8.79 8.86 6.17
N PRO A 376 -8.43 9.77 5.24
CA PRO A 376 -7.05 9.93 4.82
C PRO A 376 -6.14 10.33 5.98
N CYS A 377 -4.88 9.92 5.92
CA CYS A 377 -3.86 10.31 6.89
C CYS A 377 -2.69 11.03 6.21
N MET A 378 -1.94 11.81 6.97
CA MET A 378 -0.69 12.38 6.49
C MET A 378 0.42 11.33 6.58
N ALA A 379 1.32 11.33 5.59
CA ALA A 379 2.55 10.55 5.62
C ALA A 379 3.70 11.35 5.02
N LYS A 380 4.92 11.01 5.41
CA LYS A 380 6.15 11.59 4.86
C LYS A 380 6.69 10.67 3.78
N VAL A 381 7.11 11.21 2.65
CA VAL A 381 7.82 10.47 1.61
C VAL A 381 9.24 10.19 2.08
N VAL A 382 9.67 8.93 1.96
CA VAL A 382 10.97 8.44 2.44
C VAL A 382 11.70 7.66 1.36
N GLY A 383 13.00 7.47 1.54
CA GLY A 383 13.87 6.73 0.63
C GLY A 383 15.28 6.62 1.22
N PRO A 384 16.24 6.12 0.42
CA PRO A 384 17.62 5.95 0.86
C PRO A 384 18.29 7.28 1.24
N ASP A 385 19.28 7.21 2.13
CA ASP A 385 20.05 8.39 2.52
C ASP A 385 20.82 8.98 1.33
N GLY A 386 20.89 10.31 1.25
CA GLY A 386 21.52 11.05 0.15
C GLY A 386 20.69 11.18 -1.14
N GLU A 387 19.54 10.52 -1.26
CA GLU A 387 18.65 10.67 -2.40
C GLU A 387 17.63 11.81 -2.20
N GLU A 388 17.24 12.48 -3.29
CA GLU A 388 16.13 13.45 -3.26
C GLU A 388 14.82 12.83 -3.78
N ILE A 389 14.91 11.86 -4.70
CA ILE A 389 13.76 11.27 -5.39
C ILE A 389 13.92 9.75 -5.37
N PHE A 390 12.95 9.04 -4.80
CA PHE A 390 12.96 7.59 -4.77
C PHE A 390 11.61 7.04 -5.24
N CYS A 391 11.57 6.59 -6.50
CA CYS A 391 10.39 6.00 -7.11
C CYS A 391 10.73 4.79 -7.98
N ASP A 392 9.72 3.97 -8.25
CA ASP A 392 9.85 2.84 -9.17
C ASP A 392 9.35 3.15 -10.59
N GLU A 393 9.33 2.13 -11.46
CA GLU A 393 8.87 2.18 -12.85
C GLU A 393 7.40 2.64 -13.04
N HIS A 394 6.62 2.69 -11.96
CA HIS A 394 5.23 3.13 -11.96
C HIS A 394 5.04 4.51 -11.29
N GLY A 395 6.13 5.20 -10.91
CA GLY A 395 6.07 6.46 -10.19
C GLY A 395 5.52 6.32 -8.76
N ARG A 396 5.62 5.12 -8.17
CA ARG A 396 5.24 4.86 -6.78
C ARG A 396 6.34 5.35 -5.84
N VAL A 397 5.98 5.73 -4.62
CA VAL A 397 6.93 6.19 -3.59
C VAL A 397 6.83 5.33 -2.33
N LYS A 398 7.83 5.42 -1.45
CA LYS A 398 7.80 4.86 -0.10
C LYS A 398 7.38 5.94 0.90
N LEU A 399 6.70 5.52 1.97
CA LEU A 399 6.10 6.40 2.96
C LEU A 399 6.50 5.99 4.37
N HIS A 400 6.53 6.97 5.26
CA HIS A 400 6.58 6.77 6.71
C HIS A 400 5.35 7.43 7.33
N PHE A 401 4.57 6.63 8.07
CA PHE A 401 3.34 7.08 8.71
C PHE A 401 3.63 7.58 10.13
N PRO A 402 2.95 8.64 10.62
CA PRO A 402 3.19 9.17 11.97
C PRO A 402 2.87 8.20 13.11
N TRP A 403 2.03 7.19 12.85
CA TRP A 403 1.69 6.15 13.82
C TRP A 403 2.62 4.93 13.74
N ASP A 404 3.50 4.88 12.73
CA ASP A 404 4.52 3.84 12.64
C ASP A 404 5.66 4.15 13.60
N ARG A 405 5.80 3.31 14.61
CA ARG A 405 6.76 3.47 15.71
C ARG A 405 7.99 2.59 15.56
N GLU A 406 7.96 1.64 14.61
CA GLU A 406 8.96 0.59 14.50
C GLU A 406 9.90 0.83 13.31
N SER A 407 9.47 1.56 12.26
CA SER A 407 10.36 1.92 11.16
C SER A 407 11.28 3.11 11.47
N GLU A 408 12.41 3.14 10.78
CA GLU A 408 13.43 4.19 10.91
C GLU A 408 13.21 5.39 9.97
N GLY A 409 12.09 5.43 9.24
CA GLY A 409 11.79 6.50 8.29
C GLY A 409 12.67 6.49 7.03
N ASN A 410 13.11 5.31 6.60
CA ASN A 410 13.95 5.06 5.41
C ASN A 410 13.19 4.28 4.32
N GLU A 411 13.88 3.78 3.28
CA GLU A 411 13.33 3.03 2.15
C GLU A 411 12.60 1.72 2.51
N LEU A 412 12.82 1.22 3.73
CA LEU A 412 12.20 0.01 4.26
C LEU A 412 10.93 0.30 5.05
N SER A 413 10.49 1.55 5.18
CA SER A 413 9.36 1.93 6.06
C SER A 413 7.99 1.44 5.57
N SER A 414 7.77 1.31 4.26
CA SER A 414 6.48 0.88 3.71
C SER A 414 6.62 0.06 2.43
N CYS A 415 5.51 -0.43 1.90
CA CYS A 415 5.44 -0.90 0.52
C CYS A 415 5.49 0.27 -0.48
N TRP A 416 5.56 -0.06 -1.78
CA TRP A 416 5.47 0.93 -2.85
C TRP A 416 4.03 1.43 -3.03
N VAL A 417 3.82 2.72 -2.78
CA VAL A 417 2.50 3.36 -2.78
C VAL A 417 2.27 4.18 -4.05
N ARG A 418 1.16 3.92 -4.74
CA ARG A 418 0.78 4.67 -5.95
C ARG A 418 0.42 6.11 -5.63
N VAL A 419 0.76 7.01 -6.55
CA VAL A 419 0.51 8.45 -6.44
C VAL A 419 -0.50 8.90 -7.48
N SER A 420 -1.63 9.42 -7.01
CA SER A 420 -2.63 10.09 -7.85
C SER A 420 -1.99 11.26 -8.60
N GLN A 421 -2.32 11.37 -9.88
CA GLN A 421 -1.87 12.44 -10.77
C GLN A 421 -3.07 13.30 -11.16
N GLY A 422 -2.84 14.57 -11.49
CA GLY A 422 -3.92 15.47 -11.95
C GLY A 422 -4.60 15.00 -13.24
N TRP A 423 -3.87 14.28 -14.10
CA TRP A 423 -4.38 13.65 -15.32
C TRP A 423 -3.48 12.47 -15.70
N ALA A 424 -4.03 11.28 -15.93
CA ALA A 424 -3.24 10.10 -16.32
C ALA A 424 -3.95 9.30 -17.44
N GLY A 425 -3.34 9.26 -18.62
CA GLY A 425 -3.79 8.47 -19.78
C GLY A 425 -2.71 7.54 -20.30
N GLY A 426 -3.03 6.76 -21.34
CA GLY A 426 -2.07 5.85 -21.99
C GLY A 426 -0.96 6.61 -22.71
N GLN A 427 0.18 6.84 -22.03
CA GLN A 427 1.34 7.61 -22.51
C GLN A 427 1.11 9.13 -22.64
N TYR A 428 0.13 9.70 -21.93
CA TYR A 428 -0.09 11.15 -21.86
C TYR A 428 -0.64 11.56 -20.50
N GLY A 429 -0.54 12.84 -20.15
CA GLY A 429 -1.04 13.39 -18.88
C GLY A 429 0.05 14.10 -18.06
N MET A 430 -0.17 14.18 -16.75
CA MET A 430 0.73 14.81 -15.79
C MET A 430 1.52 13.75 -15.01
N MET A 431 2.79 14.02 -14.74
CA MET A 431 3.61 13.23 -13.82
C MET A 431 4.42 14.18 -12.94
N ALA A 432 4.06 14.24 -11.66
CA ALA A 432 4.83 14.98 -10.67
C ALA A 432 5.13 14.04 -9.51
N ILE A 433 6.37 13.55 -9.39
CA ILE A 433 6.73 12.57 -8.35
C ILE A 433 7.00 13.31 -7.03
N PRO A 434 6.38 12.92 -5.90
CA PRO A 434 6.74 13.44 -4.58
C PRO A 434 8.21 13.15 -4.25
N ARG A 435 8.95 14.15 -3.75
CA ARG A 435 10.34 13.98 -3.33
C ARG A 435 10.42 13.50 -1.88
N ILE A 436 11.56 12.92 -1.50
CA ILE A 436 11.86 12.54 -0.12
C ILE A 436 11.72 13.79 0.76
N GLY A 437 11.05 13.63 1.90
CA GLY A 437 10.74 14.73 2.82
C GLY A 437 9.40 15.42 2.57
N HIS A 438 8.78 15.24 1.39
CA HIS A 438 7.47 15.81 1.13
C HIS A 438 6.39 15.16 2.01
N GLU A 439 5.42 15.97 2.42
CA GLU A 439 4.22 15.51 3.11
C GLU A 439 3.11 15.23 2.09
N VAL A 440 2.47 14.08 2.22
CA VAL A 440 1.41 13.61 1.30
C VAL A 440 0.17 13.17 2.06
N ILE A 441 -0.99 13.29 1.41
CA ILE A 441 -2.26 12.76 1.90
C ILE A 441 -2.41 11.34 1.36
N VAL A 442 -2.59 10.38 2.25
CA VAL A 442 -2.74 8.95 1.93
C VAL A 442 -4.15 8.50 2.24
N SER A 443 -4.86 8.06 1.21
CA SER A 443 -6.13 7.34 1.33
C SER A 443 -5.89 5.83 1.31
N PHE A 444 -6.91 5.07 1.69
CA PHE A 444 -6.85 3.61 1.76
C PHE A 444 -7.99 3.01 0.93
N LEU A 445 -7.67 2.18 -0.08
CA LEU A 445 -8.69 1.60 -0.96
C LEU A 445 -9.64 0.71 -0.14
N HIS A 446 -10.95 0.95 -0.24
CA HIS A 446 -11.98 0.29 0.58
C HIS A 446 -11.78 0.47 2.10
N GLY A 447 -11.03 1.50 2.53
CA GLY A 447 -10.66 1.72 3.92
C GLY A 447 -9.62 0.73 4.45
N ASP A 448 -9.05 -0.13 3.59
CA ASP A 448 -8.12 -1.18 3.99
C ASP A 448 -6.70 -0.61 4.28
N PRO A 449 -6.20 -0.70 5.53
CA PRO A 449 -4.86 -0.25 5.91
C PRO A 449 -3.72 -0.82 5.04
N ASP A 450 -3.91 -2.00 4.43
CA ASP A 450 -2.92 -2.66 3.57
C ASP A 450 -2.92 -2.10 2.13
N GLN A 451 -3.81 -1.18 1.78
CA GLN A 451 -3.93 -0.60 0.42
C GLN A 451 -3.81 0.92 0.43
N PRO A 452 -2.67 1.47 0.87
CA PRO A 452 -2.43 2.90 0.79
C PRO A 452 -2.37 3.37 -0.67
N ILE A 453 -2.85 4.58 -0.91
CA ILE A 453 -2.72 5.33 -2.16
C ILE A 453 -2.59 6.81 -1.84
N VAL A 454 -1.57 7.47 -2.40
CA VAL A 454 -1.39 8.91 -2.24
C VAL A 454 -2.41 9.64 -3.11
N THR A 455 -3.24 10.50 -2.51
CA THR A 455 -4.33 11.21 -3.19
C THR A 455 -4.16 12.72 -3.21
N GLY A 456 -3.22 13.26 -2.45
CA GLY A 456 -2.99 14.70 -2.39
C GLY A 456 -1.67 15.08 -1.73
N ARG A 457 -1.44 16.39 -1.62
CA ARG A 457 -0.23 16.99 -1.04
C ARG A 457 -0.60 18.28 -0.34
N THR A 458 0.18 18.64 0.68
CA THR A 458 0.00 19.85 1.46
C THR A 458 1.34 20.53 1.72
N TYR A 459 1.30 21.86 1.75
CA TYR A 459 2.36 22.65 2.39
C TYR A 459 2.15 22.63 3.91
N HIS A 460 3.23 22.79 4.67
CA HIS A 460 3.21 22.88 6.13
C HIS A 460 4.25 23.92 6.60
N ALA A 461 4.42 24.09 7.91
CA ALA A 461 5.21 25.19 8.46
C ALA A 461 6.67 25.25 7.97
N THR A 462 7.28 24.11 7.63
CA THR A 462 8.67 24.03 7.12
C THR A 462 8.77 23.81 5.61
N ASN A 463 7.74 23.23 4.98
CA ASN A 463 7.63 23.17 3.53
C ASN A 463 6.58 24.18 3.08
N THR A 464 7.02 25.42 2.85
CA THR A 464 6.14 26.55 2.54
C THR A 464 5.85 26.67 1.05
N SER A 465 4.80 27.42 0.70
CA SER A 465 4.48 27.74 -0.69
C SER A 465 5.62 28.50 -1.40
N PRO A 466 5.72 28.42 -2.75
CA PRO A 466 6.79 29.08 -3.52
C PRO A 466 6.88 30.60 -3.38
N TYR A 467 5.76 31.24 -3.05
CA TYR A 467 5.67 32.66 -2.71
C TYR A 467 5.01 32.80 -1.33
N VAL A 468 5.37 33.86 -0.61
CA VAL A 468 4.84 34.15 0.72
C VAL A 468 3.34 34.44 0.64
N LEU A 469 2.57 33.77 1.49
CA LEU A 469 1.13 33.99 1.65
C LEU A 469 0.86 34.65 3.02
N PRO A 470 -0.14 35.56 3.12
CA PRO A 470 -1.17 35.87 2.13
C PRO A 470 -0.83 36.95 1.09
N ASP A 471 0.40 37.47 1.07
CA ASP A 471 0.82 38.60 0.22
C ASP A 471 0.61 38.34 -1.28
N HIS A 472 0.90 37.12 -1.74
CA HIS A 472 0.72 36.69 -3.14
C HIS A 472 -0.54 35.82 -3.37
N LYS A 473 -1.65 36.12 -2.70
CA LYS A 473 -2.91 35.34 -2.80
C LYS A 473 -3.57 35.32 -4.18
N THR A 474 -3.22 36.26 -5.06
CA THR A 474 -3.72 36.37 -6.44
C THR A 474 -2.86 35.62 -7.46
N LYS A 475 -1.81 34.92 -7.00
CA LYS A 475 -0.84 34.26 -7.88
C LYS A 475 -1.06 32.75 -7.95
N THR A 476 -1.19 32.22 -9.16
CA THR A 476 -1.22 30.77 -9.45
C THR A 476 0.13 30.31 -9.99
N VAL A 477 0.70 29.22 -9.47
CA VAL A 477 2.11 28.85 -9.72
C VAL A 477 2.29 27.36 -9.97
N LEU A 478 3.00 27.03 -11.05
CA LEU A 478 3.63 25.75 -11.30
C LEU A 478 5.15 25.95 -11.31
N ARG A 479 5.79 25.70 -10.17
CA ARG A 479 7.25 25.81 -10.01
C ARG A 479 7.86 24.43 -9.73
N THR A 480 8.95 24.13 -10.43
CA THR A 480 9.78 22.93 -10.23
C THR A 480 11.05 23.28 -9.44
N GLN A 481 11.89 22.30 -9.12
CA GLN A 481 13.20 22.54 -8.52
C GLN A 481 14.24 21.74 -9.31
N THR A 482 15.39 22.33 -9.61
CA THR A 482 16.53 21.58 -10.16
C THR A 482 16.84 20.40 -9.22
N HIS A 483 17.03 19.21 -9.77
CA HIS A 483 17.47 18.05 -9.00
C HIS A 483 19.01 18.06 -8.91
N GLN A 484 19.56 17.83 -7.72
CA GLN A 484 21.02 17.86 -7.48
C GLN A 484 21.68 19.18 -7.93
N GLY A 485 20.99 20.30 -7.75
CA GLY A 485 21.49 21.63 -8.13
C GLY A 485 20.54 22.74 -7.69
N GLU A 486 20.94 23.98 -7.98
CA GLU A 486 20.15 25.16 -7.65
C GLU A 486 19.26 25.62 -8.82
N GLY A 487 18.19 26.35 -8.51
CA GLY A 487 17.30 26.95 -9.50
C GLY A 487 15.97 26.22 -9.73
N PHE A 488 15.19 26.73 -10.68
CA PHE A 488 13.81 26.27 -10.93
C PHE A 488 13.32 26.62 -12.33
N ASN A 489 12.39 25.82 -12.86
CA ASN A 489 11.51 26.24 -13.96
C ASN A 489 10.16 26.67 -13.39
N GLU A 490 9.53 27.68 -13.98
CA GLU A 490 8.24 28.21 -13.52
C GLU A 490 7.31 28.60 -14.68
N LEU A 491 6.03 28.26 -14.52
CA LEU A 491 4.91 28.94 -15.15
C LEU A 491 4.03 29.53 -14.06
N SER A 492 3.79 30.85 -14.09
CA SER A 492 2.88 31.48 -13.14
C SER A 492 2.00 32.56 -13.77
N PHE A 493 0.87 32.79 -13.11
CA PHE A 493 -0.16 33.75 -13.49
C PHE A 493 -0.43 34.68 -12.30
N GLU A 494 -0.24 35.98 -12.48
CA GLU A 494 -0.67 37.03 -11.56
C GLU A 494 -2.02 37.58 -12.04
N ASP A 495 -3.03 37.52 -11.19
CA ASP A 495 -4.40 37.94 -11.50
C ASP A 495 -4.80 39.26 -10.80
N GLN A 496 -3.86 39.94 -10.13
CA GLN A 496 -4.13 41.25 -9.55
C GLN A 496 -4.44 42.28 -10.64
N ALA A 497 -5.62 42.89 -10.56
CA ALA A 497 -6.10 43.85 -11.55
C ALA A 497 -5.13 45.01 -11.78
N GLY A 498 -4.78 45.26 -13.05
CA GLY A 498 -3.82 46.27 -13.47
C GLY A 498 -2.35 45.86 -13.32
N GLN A 499 -2.08 44.64 -12.87
CA GLN A 499 -0.74 44.05 -12.69
C GLN A 499 -0.69 42.62 -13.23
N GLU A 500 -1.61 42.26 -14.13
CA GLU A 500 -1.73 40.91 -14.67
C GLU A 500 -0.46 40.50 -15.41
N LEU A 501 0.04 39.29 -15.14
CA LEU A 501 1.29 38.79 -15.71
C LEU A 501 1.26 37.27 -15.91
N VAL A 502 1.64 36.84 -17.12
CA VAL A 502 2.06 35.46 -17.36
C VAL A 502 3.59 35.43 -17.34
N TYR A 503 4.15 34.67 -16.40
CA TYR A 503 5.60 34.52 -16.25
C TYR A 503 6.02 33.11 -16.64
N VAL A 504 6.99 33.02 -17.55
CA VAL A 504 7.63 31.76 -17.98
C VAL A 504 9.12 31.88 -17.73
N HIS A 505 9.65 30.99 -16.90
CA HIS A 505 11.07 30.90 -16.58
C HIS A 505 11.61 29.51 -16.92
N ALA A 506 12.63 29.46 -17.77
CA ALA A 506 13.41 28.27 -18.05
C ALA A 506 14.79 28.40 -17.40
N GLN A 507 15.17 27.43 -16.56
CA GLN A 507 16.44 27.45 -15.84
C GLN A 507 17.66 27.31 -16.77
N LYS A 508 17.48 26.69 -17.93
CA LYS A 508 18.55 26.45 -18.91
C LYS A 508 18.06 26.68 -20.34
N ASP A 509 17.52 25.65 -20.98
CA ASP A 509 17.10 25.69 -22.38
C ASP A 509 15.58 25.84 -22.47
N MET A 510 15.09 26.70 -23.38
CA MET A 510 13.68 26.78 -23.75
C MET A 510 13.54 26.43 -25.23
N GLN A 511 12.79 25.36 -25.55
CA GLN A 511 12.47 24.98 -26.92
C GLN A 511 10.96 25.06 -27.14
N VAL A 512 10.57 25.70 -28.25
CA VAL A 512 9.17 25.81 -28.67
C VAL A 512 9.05 25.19 -30.06
N LYS A 513 8.28 24.11 -30.18
CA LYS A 513 8.00 23.45 -31.45
C LYS A 513 6.52 23.62 -31.80
N VAL A 514 6.24 24.16 -32.97
CA VAL A 514 4.89 24.36 -33.50
C VAL A 514 4.79 23.65 -34.84
N GLU A 515 3.95 22.63 -34.94
CA GLU A 515 3.88 21.76 -36.14
C GLU A 515 3.15 22.41 -37.32
N ASN A 516 2.39 23.50 -37.10
CA ASN A 516 1.61 24.15 -38.16
C ASN A 516 1.82 25.67 -38.19
N SER A 517 1.10 26.42 -37.36
CA SER A 517 1.11 27.89 -37.40
C SER A 517 1.33 28.49 -36.01
N HIS A 518 2.22 29.48 -35.92
CA HIS A 518 2.41 30.30 -34.73
C HIS A 518 1.90 31.73 -35.01
N HIS A 519 1.01 32.22 -34.15
CA HIS A 519 0.49 33.58 -34.21
C HIS A 519 0.79 34.31 -32.91
N ALA A 520 1.47 35.46 -33.01
CA ALA A 520 1.73 36.34 -31.89
C ALA A 520 1.18 37.74 -32.20
N ARG A 521 0.39 38.30 -31.27
CA ARG A 521 -0.11 39.67 -31.34
C ARG A 521 0.21 40.37 -30.03
N ILE A 522 0.99 41.43 -30.11
CA ILE A 522 1.31 42.31 -28.98
C ILE A 522 0.61 43.64 -29.26
N ASN A 523 -0.29 44.04 -28.35
CA ASN A 523 -1.10 45.26 -28.55
C ASN A 523 -0.36 46.55 -28.17
N TYR A 524 0.71 46.44 -27.38
CA TYR A 524 1.49 47.58 -26.92
C TYR A 524 2.95 47.42 -27.35
N ASP A 525 3.83 46.97 -26.45
CA ASP A 525 5.26 46.90 -26.72
C ASP A 525 5.81 45.46 -26.63
N GLN A 526 6.77 45.13 -27.49
CA GLN A 526 7.59 43.92 -27.42
C GLN A 526 9.06 44.31 -27.28
N SER A 527 9.73 43.74 -26.26
CA SER A 527 11.17 43.86 -26.07
C SER A 527 11.82 42.47 -26.11
N VAL A 528 12.92 42.35 -26.87
CA VAL A 528 13.70 41.11 -27.00
C VAL A 528 15.17 41.45 -26.77
N SER A 529 15.83 40.70 -25.89
CA SER A 529 17.25 40.85 -25.58
C SER A 529 17.92 39.49 -25.62
N ILE A 530 18.96 39.37 -26.44
CA ILE A 530 19.71 38.14 -26.68
C ILE A 530 21.15 38.39 -26.25
N GLY A 531 21.64 37.60 -25.29
CA GLY A 531 22.95 37.82 -24.69
C GLY A 531 24.14 37.37 -25.55
N HIS A 532 23.89 36.55 -26.58
CA HIS A 532 24.91 36.04 -27.48
C HIS A 532 24.43 36.12 -28.94
N ASP A 533 24.03 35.00 -29.56
CA ASP A 533 23.70 34.95 -30.98
C ASP A 533 22.20 34.74 -31.23
N GLU A 534 21.72 35.32 -32.34
CA GLU A 534 20.40 35.05 -32.92
C GLU A 534 20.58 34.44 -34.31
N MET A 535 19.92 33.31 -34.56
CA MET A 535 19.78 32.72 -35.89
C MET A 535 18.31 32.66 -36.27
N HIS A 536 17.97 33.20 -37.44
CA HIS A 536 16.60 33.20 -37.94
C HIS A 536 16.57 32.71 -39.38
N VAL A 537 15.89 31.58 -39.60
CA VAL A 537 15.78 30.91 -40.90
C VAL A 537 14.31 30.91 -41.31
N VAL A 538 14.03 31.43 -42.50
CA VAL A 538 12.69 31.42 -43.12
C VAL A 538 12.83 30.74 -44.48
N ALA A 539 12.20 29.58 -44.64
CA ALA A 539 12.39 28.74 -45.83
C ALA A 539 11.70 29.27 -47.10
N ASN A 540 10.67 30.10 -46.91
CA ASN A 540 9.96 30.77 -48.00
C ASN A 540 9.98 32.28 -47.76
N ASP A 541 8.83 32.94 -47.65
CA ASP A 541 8.77 34.40 -47.58
C ASP A 541 8.88 34.94 -46.16
N ARG A 542 9.76 35.94 -45.97
CA ARG A 542 9.74 36.84 -44.81
C ARG A 542 9.20 38.20 -45.24
N LYS A 543 8.09 38.62 -44.65
CA LYS A 543 7.54 39.97 -44.80
C LYS A 543 7.63 40.74 -43.49
N LEU A 544 8.22 41.93 -43.53
CA LEU A 544 8.26 42.88 -42.42
C LEU A 544 7.58 44.19 -42.86
N THR A 545 6.63 44.67 -42.05
CA THR A 545 5.99 45.96 -42.25
C THR A 545 6.12 46.77 -40.96
N VAL A 546 6.62 47.99 -41.07
CA VAL A 546 6.79 48.94 -39.97
C VAL A 546 6.14 50.25 -40.40
N ASP A 547 5.03 50.62 -39.75
CA ASP A 547 4.29 51.85 -40.09
C ASP A 547 5.01 53.11 -39.63
N GLY A 548 5.77 52.99 -38.53
CA GLY A 548 6.59 54.05 -37.98
C GLY A 548 8.04 53.99 -38.50
N SER A 549 8.99 54.31 -37.62
CA SER A 549 10.42 54.26 -37.93
C SER A 549 11.04 52.90 -37.65
N GLN A 550 11.89 52.43 -38.56
CA GLN A 550 12.81 51.32 -38.31
C GLN A 550 14.24 51.86 -38.15
N SER A 551 14.88 51.56 -37.02
CA SER A 551 16.29 51.89 -36.77
C SER A 551 17.10 50.62 -36.54
N GLN A 552 18.24 50.50 -37.22
CA GLN A 552 19.18 49.40 -37.06
C GLN A 552 20.58 49.97 -36.85
N VAL A 553 21.24 49.52 -35.78
CA VAL A 553 22.61 49.91 -35.45
C VAL A 553 23.45 48.65 -35.37
N THR A 554 24.40 48.50 -36.29
CA THR A 554 25.38 47.42 -36.29
C THR A 554 26.73 48.00 -35.91
N LYS A 555 27.30 47.60 -34.77
CA LYS A 555 28.64 48.05 -34.34
C LYS A 555 29.76 47.35 -35.09
N GLY A 556 29.54 46.08 -35.45
CA GLY A 556 30.47 45.28 -36.25
C GLY A 556 30.16 45.36 -37.74
N ASN A 557 30.37 44.24 -38.43
CA ASN A 557 30.11 44.15 -39.87
C ASN A 557 28.63 43.90 -40.16
N TYR A 558 28.11 44.52 -41.22
CA TYR A 558 26.83 44.20 -41.81
C TYR A 558 27.06 43.60 -43.20
N LEU A 559 26.71 42.32 -43.37
CA LEU A 559 26.80 41.60 -44.65
C LEU A 559 25.38 41.29 -45.14
N SER A 560 25.10 41.62 -46.40
CA SER A 560 23.86 41.30 -47.09
C SER A 560 24.21 40.68 -48.43
N ASP A 561 24.07 39.36 -48.55
CA ASP A 561 24.21 38.63 -49.80
C ASP A 561 22.83 38.35 -50.40
N THR A 562 22.68 38.53 -51.71
CA THR A 562 21.41 38.32 -52.42
C THR A 562 21.71 37.67 -53.75
N GLN A 563 21.39 36.37 -53.85
CA GLN A 563 21.63 35.55 -55.04
C GLN A 563 20.65 35.85 -56.18
N GLY A 564 19.48 36.39 -55.84
CA GLY A 564 18.47 36.86 -56.80
C GLY A 564 18.48 38.37 -56.95
N ASP A 565 17.32 38.93 -57.26
CA ASP A 565 17.19 40.38 -57.44
C ASP A 565 17.06 41.11 -56.10
N LYS A 566 17.83 42.20 -55.96
CA LYS A 566 17.63 43.19 -54.90
C LYS A 566 16.97 44.44 -55.46
N HIS A 567 15.72 44.68 -55.09
CA HIS A 567 14.99 45.90 -55.44
C HIS A 567 14.86 46.84 -54.22
N GLU A 568 15.32 48.08 -54.36
CA GLU A 568 15.15 49.14 -53.36
C GLU A 568 14.38 50.31 -53.99
N SER A 569 13.23 50.69 -53.41
CA SER A 569 12.46 51.86 -53.81
C SER A 569 12.31 52.79 -52.61
N ILE A 570 12.76 54.04 -52.76
CA ILE A 570 12.76 55.06 -51.71
C ILE A 570 11.89 56.23 -52.19
N GLY A 571 10.78 56.49 -51.47
CA GLY A 571 9.90 57.62 -51.79
C GLY A 571 10.43 59.00 -51.36
N GLY A 572 11.41 59.02 -50.44
CA GLY A 572 12.12 60.22 -49.99
C GLY A 572 13.60 60.20 -50.40
N ASP A 573 14.47 60.67 -49.50
CA ASP A 573 15.91 60.74 -49.77
C ASP A 573 16.64 59.45 -49.36
N LEU A 574 17.60 59.03 -50.19
CA LEU A 574 18.60 58.03 -49.83
C LEU A 574 19.95 58.73 -49.59
N ALA A 575 20.42 58.75 -48.35
CA ALA A 575 21.75 59.26 -47.99
C ALA A 575 22.66 58.11 -47.52
N ARG A 576 23.82 57.95 -48.17
CA ARG A 576 24.85 56.98 -47.77
C ARG A 576 26.17 57.72 -47.52
N LYS A 577 26.69 57.64 -46.29
CA LYS A 577 28.00 58.19 -45.92
C LYS A 577 28.96 57.02 -45.68
N ILE A 578 30.05 56.98 -46.44
CA ILE A 578 31.03 55.89 -46.41
C ILE A 578 32.40 56.53 -46.16
N ALA A 579 33.09 56.10 -45.09
CA ALA A 579 34.43 56.61 -44.76
C ALA A 579 35.53 55.96 -45.62
N GLY A 580 35.33 54.70 -46.02
CA GLY A 580 36.23 53.96 -46.90
C GLY A 580 35.84 54.10 -48.37
N ALA A 581 35.75 52.97 -49.07
CA ALA A 581 35.42 52.93 -50.50
C ALA A 581 33.99 52.46 -50.77
N ILE A 582 33.41 52.93 -51.88
CA ILE A 582 32.21 52.37 -52.49
C ILE A 582 32.60 51.71 -53.82
N GLY A 583 32.27 50.43 -54.00
CA GLY A 583 32.49 49.68 -55.23
C GLY A 583 31.16 49.29 -55.87
N VAL A 584 31.00 49.56 -57.17
CA VAL A 584 29.87 49.10 -57.98
C VAL A 584 30.44 48.45 -59.22
N SER A 585 30.16 47.16 -59.41
CA SER A 585 30.56 46.39 -60.59
C SER A 585 29.33 45.70 -61.16
N ALA A 586 29.13 45.81 -62.47
CA ALA A 586 28.08 45.10 -63.19
C ALA A 586 28.67 44.63 -64.53
N ASP A 587 28.36 43.39 -64.92
CA ASP A 587 28.75 42.87 -66.24
C ASP A 587 27.90 43.49 -67.37
N GLY A 588 26.71 43.98 -67.02
CA GLY A 588 25.82 44.75 -67.89
C GLY A 588 25.94 46.27 -67.66
N ASP A 589 24.85 46.98 -67.94
CA ASP A 589 24.84 48.43 -67.87
C ASP A 589 24.71 48.97 -66.43
N ILE A 590 25.53 49.96 -66.10
CA ILE A 590 25.29 50.84 -64.94
C ILE A 590 24.59 52.11 -65.46
N THR A 591 23.30 52.25 -65.18
CA THR A 591 22.53 53.45 -65.54
C THR A 591 22.29 54.32 -64.32
N ILE A 592 22.84 55.54 -64.33
CA ILE A 592 22.52 56.59 -63.36
C ILE A 592 21.74 57.68 -64.09
N LYS A 593 20.46 57.85 -63.73
CA LYS A 593 19.58 58.87 -64.29
C LYS A 593 19.10 59.81 -63.18
N SER A 594 19.22 61.11 -63.42
CA SER A 594 18.68 62.16 -62.56
C SER A 594 17.72 63.03 -63.35
N GLY A 595 16.65 63.51 -62.70
CA GLY A 595 15.71 64.46 -63.31
C GLY A 595 16.21 65.90 -63.34
N SER A 596 17.27 66.21 -62.59
CA SER A 596 17.81 67.57 -62.46
C SER A 596 19.29 67.65 -62.81
N LYS A 597 20.14 67.03 -61.98
CA LYS A 597 21.59 67.12 -62.07
C LYS A 597 22.26 65.86 -61.51
N ILE A 598 23.36 65.45 -62.11
CA ILE A 598 24.33 64.48 -61.58
C ILE A 598 25.63 65.25 -61.32
N THR A 599 26.23 65.07 -60.16
CA THR A 599 27.54 65.66 -59.83
C THR A 599 28.46 64.58 -59.30
N LEU A 600 29.64 64.48 -59.90
CA LEU A 600 30.75 63.65 -59.43
C LEU A 600 31.87 64.62 -59.06
N GLN A 601 32.28 64.67 -57.81
CA GLN A 601 33.29 65.62 -57.33
C GLN A 601 34.35 64.91 -56.48
N VAL A 602 35.62 65.27 -56.70
CA VAL A 602 36.76 64.83 -55.89
C VAL A 602 37.65 66.05 -55.63
N GLY A 603 37.74 66.49 -54.37
CA GLY A 603 38.44 67.74 -54.03
C GLY A 603 37.89 68.93 -54.82
N GLY A 604 38.75 69.63 -55.56
CA GLY A 604 38.37 70.74 -56.44
C GLY A 604 37.93 70.33 -57.85
N SER A 605 38.11 69.07 -58.27
CA SER A 605 37.75 68.59 -59.61
C SER A 605 36.33 68.02 -59.64
N PHE A 606 35.59 68.23 -60.74
CA PHE A 606 34.23 67.74 -60.87
C PHE A 606 33.79 67.42 -62.30
N VAL A 607 32.75 66.59 -62.40
CA VAL A 607 31.91 66.40 -63.57
C VAL A 607 30.47 66.67 -63.17
N VAL A 608 29.81 67.60 -63.86
CA VAL A 608 28.41 67.93 -63.67
C VAL A 608 27.65 67.66 -64.96
N ILE A 609 26.53 66.93 -64.85
CA ILE A 609 25.59 66.70 -65.94
C ILE A 609 24.26 67.31 -65.53
N ASP A 610 23.71 68.21 -66.33
CA ASP A 610 22.37 68.78 -66.16
C ASP A 610 21.69 68.96 -67.52
N ALA A 611 20.50 69.59 -67.53
CA ALA A 611 19.74 69.79 -68.77
C ALA A 611 20.44 70.67 -69.83
N SER A 612 21.47 71.43 -69.44
CA SER A 612 22.22 72.31 -70.35
C SER A 612 23.45 71.64 -70.98
N GLY A 613 23.97 70.56 -70.38
CA GLY A 613 25.11 69.81 -70.92
C GLY A 613 25.99 69.13 -69.86
N VAL A 614 27.25 68.84 -70.24
CA VAL A 614 28.27 68.23 -69.39
C VAL A 614 29.39 69.23 -69.14
N ALA A 615 29.58 69.63 -67.88
CA ALA A 615 30.70 70.48 -67.45
C ALA A 615 31.77 69.62 -66.77
N ILE A 616 33.03 69.80 -67.18
CA ILE A 616 34.20 69.08 -66.64
C ILE A 616 35.24 70.13 -66.24
N ASP A 617 35.68 70.11 -64.98
CA ASP A 617 36.69 71.04 -64.44
C ASP A 617 37.69 70.30 -63.54
N GLY A 618 38.96 70.70 -63.62
CA GLY A 618 40.08 70.10 -62.90
C GLY A 618 41.43 70.58 -63.42
N GLY A 619 42.47 70.52 -62.57
CA GLY A 619 43.80 71.05 -62.90
C GLY A 619 44.46 70.45 -64.15
N THR A 620 44.21 69.16 -64.43
CA THR A 620 44.61 68.48 -65.67
C THR A 620 43.47 67.57 -66.13
N ILE A 621 43.02 67.71 -67.38
CA ILE A 621 42.01 66.85 -68.01
C ILE A 621 42.70 65.93 -69.02
N LEU A 622 42.69 64.62 -68.74
CA LEU A 622 43.33 63.60 -69.57
C LEU A 622 42.27 62.84 -70.40
N ILE A 623 42.34 62.96 -71.72
CA ILE A 623 41.46 62.24 -72.66
C ILE A 623 42.33 61.29 -73.49
N LYS A 624 42.07 59.97 -73.38
CA LYS A 624 42.81 58.89 -74.09
C LYS A 624 44.33 58.81 -73.82
N SER A 625 44.79 59.17 -72.62
CA SER A 625 46.23 59.23 -72.28
C SER A 625 46.85 57.95 -71.66
N GLY A 626 46.13 56.82 -71.61
CA GLY A 626 46.71 55.52 -71.24
C GLY A 626 46.89 55.20 -69.74
N GLY A 627 46.09 55.77 -68.83
CA GLY A 627 46.11 55.42 -67.40
C GLY A 627 45.49 54.05 -67.07
N SER A 628 45.86 53.47 -65.93
CA SER A 628 45.27 52.22 -65.39
C SER A 628 44.06 52.52 -64.49
N PRO A 629 42.96 51.75 -64.59
CA PRO A 629 41.80 51.92 -63.71
C PRO A 629 42.13 51.51 -62.25
N GLY A 630 41.46 52.14 -61.29
CA GLY A 630 41.51 51.69 -59.89
C GLY A 630 40.84 50.32 -59.72
N SER A 631 41.30 49.53 -58.76
CA SER A 631 40.71 48.23 -58.43
C SER A 631 39.41 48.39 -57.65
N LEU A 632 38.44 47.49 -57.86
CA LEU A 632 37.23 47.43 -57.05
C LEU A 632 37.60 47.08 -55.61
N ALA A 633 37.16 47.88 -54.64
CA ALA A 633 37.33 47.56 -53.23
C ALA A 633 36.30 46.48 -52.84
N LEU A 634 36.74 45.22 -52.79
CA LEU A 634 35.93 44.11 -52.28
C LEU A 634 36.11 44.00 -50.76
N PRO A 635 35.06 43.72 -49.99
CA PRO A 635 35.18 43.45 -48.56
C PRO A 635 36.09 42.22 -48.34
N SER A 636 37.00 42.34 -47.37
CA SER A 636 38.15 41.44 -47.15
C SER A 636 37.82 40.17 -46.37
N SER A 637 36.77 39.43 -46.74
CA SER A 637 36.56 38.08 -46.20
C SER A 637 35.97 37.15 -47.25
N ALA A 638 36.83 36.70 -48.18
CA ALA A 638 36.48 35.65 -49.15
C ALA A 638 36.05 34.34 -48.45
N GLU A 639 36.58 34.09 -47.24
CA GLU A 639 36.30 32.91 -46.43
C GLU A 639 34.84 32.80 -45.95
N VAL A 640 34.11 33.92 -45.78
CA VAL A 640 32.70 33.91 -45.36
C VAL A 640 31.76 33.60 -46.53
N LEU A 641 32.13 34.00 -47.75
CA LEU A 641 31.38 33.70 -48.98
C LEU A 641 31.61 32.25 -49.44
N GLU A 642 32.82 31.70 -49.29
CA GLU A 642 33.09 30.28 -49.54
C GLU A 642 32.42 29.36 -48.51
N ALA A 643 32.33 29.75 -47.24
CA ALA A 643 31.61 28.99 -46.21
C ALA A 643 30.09 28.92 -46.46
N ALA A 644 29.49 30.00 -46.98
CA ALA A 644 28.07 30.04 -47.37
C ALA A 644 27.76 29.22 -48.63
N ALA A 645 28.73 29.08 -49.54
CA ALA A 645 28.62 28.20 -50.72
C ALA A 645 28.87 26.72 -50.39
N SER A 646 29.60 26.41 -49.31
CA SER A 646 29.99 25.03 -48.93
C SER A 646 29.18 24.40 -47.78
N ALA A 647 28.34 25.16 -47.08
CA ALA A 647 27.32 24.65 -46.16
C ALA A 647 25.92 24.93 -46.77
N GLY A 648 25.26 24.01 -47.46
CA GLY A 648 24.81 22.74 -46.90
C GLY A 648 23.28 22.77 -46.81
N SER A 649 22.59 22.48 -47.92
CA SER A 649 21.19 22.09 -47.88
C SER A 649 21.09 20.74 -47.17
N ALA A 650 20.73 20.73 -45.90
CA ALA A 650 20.38 19.50 -45.19
C ALA A 650 19.32 19.81 -44.11
N PHE A 651 18.05 19.88 -44.52
CA PHE A 651 16.93 19.53 -43.64
C PHE A 651 15.81 18.88 -44.46
N VAL A 652 16.13 17.72 -45.05
CA VAL A 652 15.17 16.65 -45.29
C VAL A 652 15.86 15.33 -44.93
N ALA A 653 15.34 14.66 -43.90
CA ALA A 653 15.55 13.26 -43.50
C ALA A 653 16.99 12.76 -43.25
N ASN A 654 17.32 12.50 -41.98
CA ASN A 654 17.85 11.20 -41.52
C ASN A 654 18.00 11.19 -39.99
N CYS A 655 17.23 10.33 -39.32
CA CYS A 655 17.62 9.77 -38.03
C CYS A 655 18.87 8.90 -38.21
N PRO A 656 19.78 8.86 -37.23
CA PRO A 656 20.47 7.64 -36.86
C PRO A 656 20.00 7.13 -35.50
N GLU A 657 19.97 5.81 -35.38
CA GLU A 657 19.65 5.08 -34.15
C GLU A 657 20.63 5.37 -33.02
N MET A 658 20.10 5.15 -31.80
CA MET A 658 20.78 5.21 -30.52
C MET A 658 22.12 4.46 -30.48
N SER A 659 23.08 5.05 -29.79
CA SER A 659 23.89 4.34 -28.80
C SER A 659 23.83 5.08 -27.48
#